data_AF-A0A374W878-F1
#
_entry.id   AF-A0A374W878-F1
#
_cell.length_a   1.000
_cell.length_b   1.000
_cell.length_c   1.000
_cell.angle_alpha   90.00
_cell.angle_beta   90.00
_cell.angle_gamma   90.00
#
_symmetry.space_group_name_H-M   'P 1'
#
loop_
_entity.id
_entity.type
_entity.pdbx_description
1 polymer ?
#
loop_
_entity_poly.entity_id
_entity_poly.type
_entity_poly.pdbx_seq_one_letter_code
_entity_poly.pdbx_strand_id
1 'polypeptide(L)'
;MTYMNKTTRNNEITEEMMKDSRLFPLFCDTTKLLFQLFVLEIKNNDTNEKIYKIVYGLCIRTTREDVSDEYFCSDFNKVYTSINNTYSISKISIYNYPSIIIDLVNELLLGKSLKNASDKLNANKLKFDVFYAKNFSIRPVIFNETNTFISRNPYEKNALISPFKDIPSFTLIIYNLDKMNVLFIDEKIKNSALLSVLKYLQEETNLPFLTTGCVRFGNIEFINTQCADEFEVGYVNSGTIKETITIDCKEESICKKISISIKPNIYTCSKKLLINCFLKNGEQVILDECKEIFHEKEQNLSIIFESQEQIGSISISIWKEENNVFQIWYKYSVTLCRQIQFNMGMVGLHGIVQSPWLDAIENSNKKTKEKISEAKKISKTSYQSSTIGQYTQDPWVEIDRTFSKYVNRINPKKSDAEFFPQGWDAKTEEHGSISFLEWFKEQTKNAKQVVIQDPFYDILGLEFLVRTTNADTNYIILTCTQVTSTDDDKKETTDSSKFNLYSQIFSIFRKRKKPKKDIEPNRATRIKSFIFSNPSLCDSLKLSIYDMRSTGGGDINLLHDRYILIFNGNILQKGFHLSNSIQGATKKQPLLITPIPEDVLQKVNNHINDLISKTEIENSVIKIIPLYNYKDTKTKLEINDEEKIANAKLYEQLKLEITKDENVSKNVIENFISKALSKKTFPEFWATFGYLLATTTHDDKIISILETVDNPMFAVELRKYMESTISAKFPLGFSQRRRYREHDFHFLFIEEFKDIVEKIVRLGDYISETYGYGNYGVYYGCSLLLNINFNEYITLIEFIKNQYARNKNKDLKNAPLSKLSTILFANLLESLFWRDDSGVLTEKILHSNIPFMKAVATSALISNILKETPSITFDKFKRLLFSNLSIDESLCAFVICLLNHKFRNRHIDTPLESSVLSSISSVLVENYSKDRLENMFRQILYSHYPSIEKKFAEEVLLKLEAENLIDAKAIFQLWSDEFLALIGNFDSVRNYSGIIDMTGWSFQIIDKENKDKFVEKLRRLLKKEINEIRKPFRKETKEWSTSFERILLIKTVLMIAVLYTRETTDCSDEIQIINEIGKLERDYQYNKDYSTIYSFSQQIETEYEKVI
;
A
#
# COMPACT_ATOMS: atom_id res chain seq x y z
N MET A 1 -14.32 60.98 29.21
CA MET A 1 -15.38 61.16 28.19
C MET A 1 -16.11 59.84 28.03
N THR A 2 -17.44 59.88 27.83
CA THR A 2 -18.29 58.69 27.86
C THR A 2 -18.73 58.32 26.46
N TYR A 3 -18.18 57.24 25.88
CA TYR A 3 -18.72 56.64 24.66
C TYR A 3 -19.51 55.38 25.00
N MET A 4 -20.83 55.53 25.09
CA MET A 4 -21.77 54.40 25.10
C MET A 4 -21.86 53.79 23.70
N ASN A 5 -21.00 52.82 23.38
CA ASN A 5 -21.24 51.96 22.23
C ASN A 5 -22.31 50.93 22.56
N LYS A 6 -23.58 51.26 22.27
CA LYS A 6 -24.64 50.27 22.10
C LYS A 6 -24.31 49.42 20.86
N THR A 7 -23.59 48.32 21.03
CA THR A 7 -23.62 47.24 20.03
C THR A 7 -25.00 46.59 20.08
N THR A 8 -25.88 47.00 19.16
CA THR A 8 -27.12 46.28 18.88
C THR A 8 -26.77 44.84 18.51
N ARG A 9 -27.28 43.87 19.29
CA ARG A 9 -27.28 42.48 18.85
C ARG A 9 -28.32 42.37 17.73
N ASN A 10 -27.87 42.06 16.52
CA ASN A 10 -28.78 41.68 15.44
C ASN A 10 -29.35 40.31 15.81
N ASN A 11 -30.64 40.28 16.14
CA ASN A 11 -31.35 39.07 16.55
C ASN A 11 -31.97 38.32 15.35
N GLU A 12 -31.79 38.83 14.13
CA GLU A 12 -32.38 38.35 12.88
C GLU A 12 -31.44 38.64 11.70
N ILE A 13 -31.57 37.90 10.60
CA ILE A 13 -30.98 38.23 9.31
C ILE A 13 -31.76 39.41 8.73
N THR A 14 -31.10 40.56 8.58
CA THR A 14 -31.72 41.80 8.08
C THR A 14 -31.66 41.90 6.55
N GLU A 15 -32.54 42.71 5.96
CA GLU A 15 -32.53 43.00 4.52
C GLU A 15 -31.17 43.52 4.01
N GLU A 16 -30.41 44.25 4.83
CA GLU A 16 -29.08 44.74 4.47
C GLU A 16 -28.09 43.59 4.24
N MET A 17 -28.18 42.54 5.05
CA MET A 17 -27.35 41.33 4.90
C MET A 17 -27.81 40.47 3.70
N MET A 18 -29.09 40.51 3.34
CA MET A 18 -29.62 39.89 2.13
C MET A 18 -29.17 40.61 0.85
N LYS A 19 -29.00 41.94 0.93
CA LYS A 19 -28.55 42.80 -0.17
C LYS A 19 -27.02 42.83 -0.34
N ASP A 20 -26.27 42.07 0.46
CA ASP A 20 -24.81 41.95 0.33
C ASP A 20 -24.44 41.28 -1.00
N SER A 21 -23.73 42.01 -1.87
CA SER A 21 -23.36 41.55 -3.21
C SER A 21 -22.42 40.33 -3.21
N ARG A 22 -21.88 39.91 -2.06
CA ARG A 22 -21.09 38.69 -1.86
C ARG A 22 -21.96 37.44 -1.64
N LEU A 23 -23.22 37.62 -1.21
CA LEU A 23 -24.19 36.55 -0.95
C LEU A 23 -25.41 36.56 -1.87
N PHE A 24 -25.59 37.60 -2.70
CA PHE A 24 -26.69 37.73 -3.67
C PHE A 24 -27.18 36.42 -4.35
N PRO A 25 -26.33 35.47 -4.81
CA PRO A 25 -26.79 34.20 -5.39
C PRO A 25 -27.56 33.27 -4.43
N LEU A 26 -27.41 33.42 -3.12
CA LEU A 26 -28.24 32.73 -2.10
C LEU A 26 -29.54 33.48 -1.80
N PHE A 27 -29.65 34.74 -2.21
CA PHE A 27 -30.75 35.65 -1.86
C PHE A 27 -31.48 36.20 -3.10
N CYS A 28 -31.28 35.55 -4.25
CA CYS A 28 -32.02 35.81 -5.48
C CYS A 28 -33.28 34.94 -5.51
N ASP A 29 -34.46 35.56 -5.61
CA ASP A 29 -35.76 34.88 -5.43
C ASP A 29 -36.01 33.68 -6.36
N THR A 30 -35.35 33.63 -7.52
CA THR A 30 -35.45 32.51 -8.47
C THR A 30 -34.57 31.32 -8.11
N THR A 31 -33.60 31.47 -7.20
CA THR A 31 -32.59 30.44 -6.93
C THR A 31 -33.07 29.48 -5.84
N LYS A 32 -33.26 28.20 -6.20
CA LYS A 32 -33.58 27.15 -5.23
C LYS A 32 -32.37 26.86 -4.35
N LEU A 33 -32.57 26.80 -3.04
CA LEU A 33 -31.56 26.52 -2.04
C LEU A 33 -31.78 25.13 -1.44
N LEU A 34 -30.70 24.51 -1.01
CA LEU A 34 -30.71 23.38 -0.08
C LEU A 34 -30.32 23.89 1.30
N PHE A 35 -31.28 23.89 2.23
CA PHE A 35 -31.04 24.13 3.66
C PHE A 35 -31.10 22.79 4.42
N GLN A 36 -30.03 22.47 5.13
CA GLN A 36 -29.90 21.24 5.92
C GLN A 36 -29.70 21.56 7.40
N LEU A 37 -30.36 20.79 8.26
CA LEU A 37 -30.17 20.82 9.71
C LEU A 37 -29.82 19.41 10.19
N PHE A 38 -28.69 19.30 10.89
CA PHE A 38 -28.27 18.09 11.57
C PHE A 38 -28.78 18.16 13.01
N VAL A 39 -29.74 17.29 13.35
CA VAL A 39 -30.39 17.26 14.66
C VAL A 39 -29.96 16.02 15.42
N LEU A 40 -29.34 16.23 16.57
CA LEU A 40 -28.99 15.20 17.53
C LEU A 40 -30.18 14.90 18.45
N GLU A 41 -30.58 13.64 18.54
CA GLU A 41 -31.34 13.06 19.65
C GLU A 41 -30.37 12.58 20.71
N ILE A 42 -30.51 13.10 21.94
CA ILE A 42 -29.95 12.50 23.16
C ILE A 42 -31.11 11.81 23.86
N LYS A 43 -31.05 10.49 23.92
CA LYS A 43 -32.06 9.64 24.56
C LYS A 43 -31.51 9.06 25.87
N ASN A 44 -32.18 9.30 26.99
CA ASN A 44 -31.90 8.63 28.25
C ASN A 44 -32.31 7.15 28.15
N ASN A 45 -31.41 6.24 28.54
CA ASN A 45 -31.65 4.80 28.44
C ASN A 45 -32.64 4.30 29.52
N ASP A 46 -32.65 4.93 30.70
CA ASP A 46 -33.43 4.51 31.87
C ASP A 46 -34.83 5.16 31.88
N THR A 47 -34.90 6.48 31.69
CA THR A 47 -36.19 7.22 31.70
C THR A 47 -36.88 7.22 30.34
N ASN A 48 -36.20 6.74 29.28
CA ASN A 48 -36.66 6.75 27.89
C ASN A 48 -36.90 8.16 27.29
N GLU A 49 -36.61 9.23 28.06
CA GLU A 49 -36.77 10.64 27.68
C GLU A 49 -35.83 11.05 26.54
N LYS A 50 -36.22 12.09 25.80
CA LYS A 50 -35.50 12.56 24.60
C LYS A 50 -35.29 14.07 24.61
N ILE A 51 -34.07 14.49 24.29
CA ILE A 51 -33.69 15.89 24.10
C ILE A 51 -33.13 16.05 22.69
N TYR A 52 -33.67 17.01 21.93
CA TYR A 52 -33.19 17.32 20.58
C TYR A 52 -32.34 18.59 20.57
N LYS A 53 -31.29 18.61 19.74
CA LYS A 53 -30.38 19.77 19.53
C LYS A 53 -29.93 19.87 18.08
N ILE A 54 -29.93 21.08 17.52
CA ILE A 54 -29.23 21.37 16.25
C ILE A 54 -27.72 21.34 16.52
N VAL A 55 -26.98 20.46 15.85
CA VAL A 55 -25.51 20.32 15.97
C VAL A 55 -24.75 20.93 14.79
N TYR A 56 -25.41 21.15 13.65
CA TYR A 56 -24.92 21.96 12.53
C TYR A 56 -26.07 22.34 11.60
N GLY A 57 -25.97 23.48 10.92
CA GLY A 57 -26.86 23.89 9.84
C GLY A 57 -26.09 24.44 8.64
N LEU A 58 -26.54 24.11 7.43
CA LEU A 58 -25.88 24.45 6.17
C LEU A 58 -26.91 24.90 5.13
N CYS A 59 -26.74 26.09 4.56
CA CYS A 59 -27.56 26.59 3.45
C CYS A 59 -26.67 26.93 2.23
N ILE A 60 -27.04 26.42 1.06
CA ILE A 60 -26.31 26.55 -0.21
C ILE A 60 -27.30 26.60 -1.40
N ARG A 61 -26.82 27.01 -2.59
CA ARG A 61 -27.55 26.80 -3.86
C ARG A 61 -27.68 25.30 -4.14
N THR A 62 -28.69 24.87 -4.90
CA THR A 62 -28.86 23.45 -5.26
C THR A 62 -29.23 23.22 -6.72
N THR A 63 -28.62 22.21 -7.34
CA THR A 63 -28.93 21.77 -8.71
C THR A 63 -30.19 20.88 -8.78
N ARG A 64 -30.94 20.77 -7.69
CA ARG A 64 -32.10 19.87 -7.53
C ARG A 64 -33.42 20.62 -7.50
N GLU A 65 -33.72 21.25 -8.62
CA GLU A 65 -35.06 21.79 -8.89
C GLU A 65 -36.14 20.69 -8.90
N ASP A 66 -35.73 19.45 -9.22
CA ASP A 66 -36.56 18.24 -9.29
C ASP A 66 -37.20 17.79 -7.96
N VAL A 67 -36.73 18.33 -6.84
CA VAL A 67 -37.20 17.96 -5.49
C VAL A 67 -38.38 18.84 -5.09
N SER A 68 -39.40 18.24 -4.45
CA SER A 68 -40.54 18.99 -3.91
C SER A 68 -40.13 19.94 -2.80
N ASP A 69 -40.92 21.01 -2.62
CA ASP A 69 -40.62 22.12 -1.72
C ASP A 69 -40.81 21.81 -0.22
N GLU A 70 -40.84 20.51 0.13
CA GLU A 70 -41.19 19.96 1.44
C GLU A 70 -39.98 19.55 2.28
N TYR A 71 -40.26 19.19 3.55
CA TYR A 71 -39.31 18.56 4.46
C TYR A 71 -38.96 17.12 4.07
N PHE A 72 -37.67 16.86 3.88
CA PHE A 72 -37.08 15.52 3.88
C PHE A 72 -36.33 15.29 5.19
N CYS A 73 -36.75 14.30 5.97
CA CYS A 73 -36.14 13.94 7.24
C CYS A 73 -35.60 12.52 7.16
N SER A 74 -34.31 12.31 7.43
CA SER A 74 -33.79 10.95 7.62
C SER A 74 -34.29 10.35 8.94
N ASP A 75 -34.27 9.03 9.04
CA ASP A 75 -34.31 8.37 10.35
C ASP A 75 -33.10 8.79 11.21
N PHE A 76 -33.21 8.59 12.53
CA PHE A 76 -32.15 8.87 13.48
C PHE A 76 -31.09 7.76 13.44
N ASN A 77 -30.00 8.00 12.72
CA ASN A 77 -28.83 7.12 12.69
C ASN A 77 -28.16 7.11 14.06
N LYS A 78 -28.00 5.92 14.66
CA LYS A 78 -27.34 5.76 15.96
C LYS A 78 -25.83 5.98 15.84
N VAL A 79 -25.33 7.02 16.52
CA VAL A 79 -23.93 7.48 16.44
C VAL A 79 -23.09 7.00 17.63
N TYR A 80 -23.68 6.92 18.83
CA TYR A 80 -22.99 6.45 20.03
C TYR A 80 -23.97 5.93 21.09
N THR A 81 -23.55 4.97 21.93
CA THR A 81 -24.26 4.60 23.17
C THR A 81 -23.27 4.57 24.31
N SER A 82 -23.73 5.09 25.44
CA SER A 82 -23.12 5.00 26.76
C SER A 82 -24.03 4.20 27.70
N ILE A 83 -23.62 4.04 28.96
CA ILE A 83 -24.44 3.36 29.98
C ILE A 83 -25.79 4.08 30.14
N ASN A 84 -25.77 5.42 30.26
CA ASN A 84 -26.93 6.21 30.67
C ASN A 84 -27.68 6.85 29.49
N ASN A 85 -27.00 7.10 28.37
CA ASN A 85 -27.58 7.78 27.19
C ASN A 85 -27.21 7.11 25.86
N THR A 86 -28.13 7.16 24.89
CA THR A 86 -27.90 6.86 23.47
C THR A 86 -28.00 8.16 22.65
N TYR A 87 -27.09 8.31 21.69
CA TYR A 87 -26.92 9.50 20.86
C TYR A 87 -27.12 9.13 19.39
N SER A 88 -28.06 9.78 18.73
CA SER A 88 -28.42 9.51 17.33
C SER A 88 -28.61 10.81 16.56
N ILE A 89 -28.28 10.86 15.26
CA ILE A 89 -28.44 12.06 14.43
C ILE A 89 -29.41 11.80 13.28
N SER A 90 -30.36 12.71 13.09
CA SER A 90 -31.17 12.83 11.88
C SER A 90 -30.70 14.03 11.06
N LYS A 91 -30.74 13.90 9.73
CA LYS A 91 -30.51 14.98 8.78
C LYS A 91 -31.85 15.41 8.21
N ILE A 92 -32.22 16.65 8.50
CA ILE A 92 -33.31 17.36 7.82
C ILE A 92 -32.72 18.03 6.58
N SER A 93 -33.42 17.97 5.45
CA SER A 93 -33.11 18.68 4.21
C SER A 93 -34.37 19.33 3.67
N ILE A 94 -34.25 20.59 3.26
CA ILE A 94 -35.32 21.46 2.79
C ILE A 94 -34.84 22.04 1.46
N TYR A 95 -35.65 21.90 0.41
CA TYR A 95 -35.34 22.41 -0.93
C TYR A 95 -36.32 23.54 -1.24
N ASN A 96 -35.94 24.80 -1.07
CA ASN A 96 -36.88 25.92 -1.16
C ASN A 96 -36.21 27.24 -1.55
N TYR A 97 -36.99 28.29 -1.75
CA TYR A 97 -36.54 29.62 -2.16
C TYR A 97 -36.08 30.47 -0.96
N PRO A 98 -35.29 31.55 -1.18
CA PRO A 98 -34.59 32.23 -0.08
C PRO A 98 -35.52 32.83 0.97
N SER A 99 -36.60 33.47 0.56
CA SER A 99 -37.58 34.11 1.45
C SER A 99 -38.14 33.15 2.51
N ILE A 100 -38.52 31.94 2.10
CA ILE A 100 -39.11 30.92 2.98
C ILE A 100 -38.07 30.33 3.95
N ILE A 101 -36.81 30.19 3.51
CA ILE A 101 -35.71 29.72 4.37
C ILE A 101 -35.26 30.81 5.36
N ILE A 102 -35.27 32.08 4.96
CA ILE A 102 -34.92 33.20 5.84
C ILE A 102 -36.02 33.42 6.89
N ASP A 103 -37.29 33.35 6.51
CA ASP A 103 -38.43 33.31 7.45
C ASP A 103 -38.23 32.22 8.51
N LEU A 104 -38.02 30.98 8.07
CA LEU A 104 -37.81 29.81 8.94
C LEU A 104 -36.63 30.01 9.91
N VAL A 105 -35.52 30.57 9.43
CA VAL A 105 -34.33 30.83 10.25
C VAL A 105 -34.55 32.00 11.21
N ASN A 106 -35.15 33.10 10.79
CA ASN A 106 -35.45 34.23 11.67
C ASN A 106 -36.44 33.83 12.77
N GLU A 107 -37.44 33.00 12.48
CA GLU A 107 -38.37 32.48 13.48
C GLU A 107 -37.69 31.55 14.51
N LEU A 108 -36.69 30.75 14.09
CA LEU A 108 -35.81 30.01 15.00
C LEU A 108 -34.95 30.92 15.89
N LEU A 109 -34.49 32.07 15.37
CA LEU A 109 -33.71 33.07 16.13
C LEU A 109 -34.57 33.87 17.12
N LEU A 110 -35.83 34.12 16.77
CA LEU A 110 -36.86 34.63 17.69
C LEU A 110 -37.27 33.61 18.78
N GLY A 111 -36.71 32.40 18.75
CA GLY A 111 -36.90 31.38 19.78
C GLY A 111 -38.14 30.52 19.61
N LYS A 112 -38.79 30.53 18.43
CA LYS A 112 -39.79 29.51 18.11
C LYS A 112 -39.11 28.15 17.94
N SER A 113 -39.88 27.09 18.13
CA SER A 113 -39.41 25.74 17.82
C SER A 113 -39.43 25.52 16.30
N LEU A 114 -38.65 24.55 15.81
CA LEU A 114 -38.59 24.22 14.40
C LEU A 114 -39.98 23.90 13.86
N LYS A 115 -40.80 23.14 14.59
CA LYS A 115 -42.15 22.79 14.14
C LYS A 115 -43.03 24.02 13.94
N ASN A 116 -43.05 24.94 14.89
CA ASN A 116 -43.86 26.17 14.82
C ASN A 116 -43.30 27.18 13.79
N ALA A 117 -41.99 27.24 13.61
CA ALA A 117 -41.36 28.02 12.55
C ALA A 117 -41.64 27.43 11.14
N SER A 118 -42.08 26.18 11.07
CA SER A 118 -42.34 25.41 9.85
C SER A 118 -43.82 25.40 9.41
N ASP A 119 -44.71 26.15 10.05
CA ASP A 119 -46.16 26.09 9.78
C ASP A 119 -46.51 26.38 8.29
N LYS A 120 -45.70 27.20 7.60
CA LYS A 120 -45.81 27.48 6.15
C LYS A 120 -45.38 26.32 5.23
N LEU A 121 -44.78 25.25 5.77
CA LEU A 121 -44.00 24.22 5.05
C LEU A 121 -44.50 22.78 5.30
N ASN A 122 -45.78 22.59 5.68
CA ASN A 122 -46.36 21.27 5.99
C ASN A 122 -45.60 20.49 7.09
N ALA A 123 -45.26 21.17 8.19
CA ALA A 123 -44.52 20.66 9.36
C ALA A 123 -45.03 19.34 9.99
N ASN A 124 -46.25 18.91 9.65
CA ASN A 124 -46.91 17.70 10.16
C ASN A 124 -46.10 16.41 9.96
N LYS A 125 -45.13 16.38 9.04
CA LYS A 125 -44.23 15.22 8.83
C LYS A 125 -43.13 15.07 9.89
N LEU A 126 -42.84 16.12 10.69
CA LEU A 126 -41.83 16.07 11.75
C LEU A 126 -42.36 15.37 13.01
N LYS A 127 -41.72 14.23 13.34
CA LYS A 127 -42.00 13.37 14.51
C LYS A 127 -41.37 13.85 15.82
N PHE A 128 -40.60 14.94 15.77
CA PHE A 128 -39.92 15.57 16.89
C PHE A 128 -39.97 17.09 16.73
N ASP A 129 -39.51 17.81 17.74
CA ASP A 129 -39.37 19.26 17.70
C ASP A 129 -38.07 19.71 18.41
N VAL A 130 -37.52 20.84 17.99
CA VAL A 130 -36.19 21.32 18.41
C VAL A 130 -36.11 22.84 18.36
N PHE A 131 -35.36 23.44 19.28
CA PHE A 131 -35.09 24.88 19.31
C PHE A 131 -33.63 25.16 18.94
N TYR A 132 -33.35 26.36 18.40
CA TYR A 132 -31.97 26.83 18.23
C TYR A 132 -31.36 27.30 19.58
N ALA A 133 -30.10 27.77 19.54
CA ALA A 133 -29.38 28.25 20.72
C ALA A 133 -29.99 29.53 21.30
N LYS A 134 -29.90 29.71 22.63
CA LYS A 134 -30.42 30.91 23.31
C LYS A 134 -29.43 32.08 23.22
N ASN A 135 -28.14 31.79 23.33
CA ASN A 135 -27.08 32.76 23.07
C ASN A 135 -26.50 32.49 21.68
N PHE A 136 -26.79 33.38 20.73
CA PHE A 136 -26.17 33.39 19.41
C PHE A 136 -25.63 34.79 19.08
N SER A 137 -24.83 34.86 18.01
CA SER A 137 -24.39 36.11 17.39
C SER A 137 -24.32 35.91 15.89
N ILE A 138 -24.88 36.83 15.11
CA ILE A 138 -24.70 36.81 13.65
C ILE A 138 -23.36 37.48 13.33
N ARG A 139 -22.48 36.78 12.63
CA ARG A 139 -21.17 37.29 12.20
C ARG A 139 -21.32 38.00 10.85
N PRO A 140 -20.64 39.14 10.62
CA PRO A 140 -20.55 39.75 9.29
C PRO A 140 -20.03 38.76 8.23
N VAL A 141 -20.42 38.95 6.97
CA VAL A 141 -20.06 38.03 5.87
C VAL A 141 -18.53 37.96 5.72
N ILE A 142 -17.98 36.77 5.90
CA ILE A 142 -16.54 36.49 5.79
C ILE A 142 -16.18 35.88 4.45
N PHE A 143 -14.90 35.98 4.09
CA PHE A 143 -14.25 35.25 3.00
C PHE A 143 -13.45 34.08 3.59
N ASN A 144 -13.78 32.85 3.21
CA ASN A 144 -13.00 31.66 3.54
C ASN A 144 -12.05 31.33 2.38
N GLU A 145 -10.78 31.16 2.70
CA GLU A 145 -9.73 30.84 1.73
C GLU A 145 -9.78 29.36 1.29
N THR A 146 -9.11 29.04 0.19
CA THR A 146 -8.97 27.66 -0.31
C THR A 146 -8.21 26.79 0.70
N ASN A 147 -8.49 25.49 0.75
CA ASN A 147 -7.78 24.60 1.68
C ASN A 147 -6.31 24.36 1.27
N THR A 148 -5.97 24.70 0.03
CA THR A 148 -4.62 24.75 -0.54
C THR A 148 -3.82 26.01 -0.16
N PHE A 149 -4.43 27.02 0.47
CA PHE A 149 -3.76 28.29 0.73
C PHE A 149 -2.55 28.16 1.67
N ILE A 150 -1.39 28.62 1.20
CA ILE A 150 -0.15 28.71 1.96
C ILE A 150 -0.09 30.11 2.55
N SER A 151 -0.32 30.24 3.87
CA SER A 151 -0.25 31.56 4.49
C SER A 151 1.15 32.18 4.36
N ARG A 152 1.18 33.48 4.04
CA ARG A 152 2.38 34.32 4.05
C ARG A 152 3.04 34.35 5.44
N ASN A 153 2.28 34.02 6.49
CA ASN A 153 2.73 33.84 7.84
C ASN A 153 2.45 32.38 8.29
N PRO A 154 3.46 31.54 8.58
CA PRO A 154 3.25 30.14 8.99
C PRO A 154 2.46 30.00 10.31
N TYR A 155 2.23 31.12 11.00
CA TYR A 155 1.56 31.19 12.30
C TYR A 155 0.05 31.47 12.18
N GLU A 156 -0.42 31.90 10.99
CA GLU A 156 -1.83 32.13 10.69
C GLU A 156 -2.49 30.84 10.15
N LYS A 157 -2.96 29.98 11.06
CA LYS A 157 -3.83 28.85 10.71
C LYS A 157 -5.29 29.26 10.81
N ASN A 158 -5.86 29.65 9.67
CA ASN A 158 -7.25 30.06 9.57
C ASN A 158 -8.20 28.93 10.01
N ALA A 159 -9.06 29.22 10.99
CA ALA A 159 -9.96 28.25 11.60
C ALA A 159 -11.12 27.84 10.67
N LEU A 160 -11.52 28.75 9.78
CA LEU A 160 -12.52 28.53 8.74
C LEU A 160 -11.84 28.62 7.37
N ILE A 161 -11.73 27.47 6.73
CA ILE A 161 -11.41 27.31 5.30
C ILE A 161 -12.70 27.06 4.52
N SER A 162 -12.65 27.33 3.22
CA SER A 162 -13.71 26.99 2.27
C SER A 162 -14.00 25.48 2.31
N PRO A 163 -15.26 25.04 2.12
CA PRO A 163 -15.58 23.64 1.88
C PRO A 163 -14.85 23.04 0.68
N PHE A 164 -14.54 23.87 -0.31
CA PHE A 164 -13.96 23.48 -1.59
C PHE A 164 -12.43 23.54 -1.55
N LYS A 165 -11.80 22.63 -2.30
CA LYS A 165 -10.33 22.50 -2.36
C LYS A 165 -9.65 23.78 -2.86
N ASP A 166 -10.05 24.25 -4.04
CA ASP A 166 -9.40 25.33 -4.78
C ASP A 166 -10.34 26.50 -5.16
N ILE A 167 -11.54 26.53 -4.57
CA ILE A 167 -12.55 27.57 -4.77
C ILE A 167 -12.81 28.26 -3.42
N PRO A 168 -12.57 29.59 -3.27
CA PRO A 168 -12.91 30.30 -2.04
C PRO A 168 -14.43 30.52 -1.92
N SER A 169 -14.92 30.73 -0.70
CA SER A 169 -16.35 30.93 -0.43
C SER A 169 -16.60 32.13 0.49
N PHE A 170 -17.71 32.83 0.25
CA PHE A 170 -18.25 33.79 1.20
C PHE A 170 -19.23 33.09 2.15
N THR A 171 -19.33 33.54 3.40
CA THR A 171 -20.24 32.91 4.36
C THR A 171 -20.83 33.91 5.36
N LEU A 172 -22.15 33.86 5.52
CA LEU A 172 -22.88 34.40 6.66
C LEU A 172 -23.03 33.30 7.72
N ILE A 173 -22.60 33.58 8.95
CA ILE A 173 -22.59 32.60 10.05
C ILE A 173 -23.49 33.10 11.18
N ILE A 174 -24.52 32.33 11.50
CA ILE A 174 -25.21 32.41 12.78
C ILE A 174 -24.40 31.56 13.75
N TYR A 175 -23.67 32.23 14.64
CA TYR A 175 -22.71 31.60 15.52
C TYR A 175 -23.36 31.25 16.86
N ASN A 176 -23.29 29.98 17.26
CA ASN A 176 -23.83 29.47 18.52
C ASN A 176 -22.84 29.70 19.66
N LEU A 177 -23.14 30.64 20.56
CA LEU A 177 -22.28 30.95 21.71
C LEU A 177 -22.40 29.87 22.80
N ASP A 178 -23.53 29.18 22.87
CA ASP A 178 -23.79 28.05 23.77
C ASP A 178 -23.18 26.71 23.28
N LYS A 179 -22.33 26.68 22.24
CA LYS A 179 -21.94 25.41 21.58
C LYS A 179 -21.24 24.38 22.49
N MET A 180 -20.56 24.83 23.54
CA MET A 180 -20.00 23.95 24.59
C MET A 180 -21.07 23.19 25.38
N ASN A 181 -22.29 23.73 25.47
CA ASN A 181 -23.40 23.22 26.30
C ASN A 181 -24.29 22.20 25.57
N VAL A 182 -24.10 22.00 24.26
CA VAL A 182 -25.00 21.22 23.38
C VAL A 182 -25.10 19.74 23.77
N LEU A 183 -24.09 19.17 24.42
CA LEU A 183 -24.00 17.73 24.73
C LEU A 183 -24.14 17.35 26.22
N PHE A 184 -24.48 18.29 27.12
CA PHE A 184 -24.37 18.05 28.56
C PHE A 184 -25.50 17.19 29.18
N ILE A 185 -25.30 15.87 29.17
CA ILE A 185 -25.68 14.96 30.28
C ILE A 185 -24.49 14.04 30.60
N ASP A 186 -24.17 13.89 31.89
CA ASP A 186 -23.12 13.04 32.52
C ASP A 186 -21.66 13.35 32.14
N GLU A 187 -20.75 13.40 33.11
CA GLU A 187 -19.34 13.81 32.96
C GLU A 187 -18.39 12.73 32.45
N LYS A 188 -18.63 11.45 32.73
CA LYS A 188 -17.70 10.39 32.31
C LYS A 188 -17.82 10.00 30.83
N ILE A 189 -18.84 10.54 30.14
CA ILE A 189 -19.30 10.09 28.81
C ILE A 189 -19.05 11.13 27.71
N LYS A 190 -18.87 12.41 28.08
CA LYS A 190 -18.88 13.59 27.18
C LYS A 190 -17.93 13.49 25.97
N ASN A 191 -16.71 12.99 26.18
CA ASN A 191 -15.64 13.05 25.17
C ASN A 191 -15.92 12.11 23.99
N SER A 192 -16.23 10.84 24.25
CA SER A 192 -16.47 9.83 23.21
C SER A 192 -17.73 10.16 22.40
N ALA A 193 -18.78 10.64 23.06
CA ALA A 193 -20.01 11.09 22.39
C ALA A 193 -19.73 12.24 21.41
N LEU A 194 -19.00 13.29 21.84
CA LEU A 194 -18.63 14.40 20.96
C LEU A 194 -17.78 13.95 19.77
N LEU A 195 -16.82 13.04 19.97
CA LEU A 195 -15.98 12.54 18.88
C LEU A 195 -16.78 11.77 17.83
N SER A 196 -17.69 10.88 18.23
CA SER A 196 -18.57 10.19 17.28
C SER A 196 -19.50 11.16 16.54
N VAL A 197 -20.02 12.20 17.22
CA VAL A 197 -20.83 13.26 16.59
C VAL A 197 -20.04 14.06 15.57
N LEU A 198 -18.83 14.53 15.92
CA LEU A 198 -17.96 15.28 14.98
C LEU A 198 -17.50 14.40 13.81
N LYS A 199 -17.23 13.11 14.05
CA LYS A 199 -16.90 12.15 13.00
C LYS A 199 -18.08 11.96 12.03
N TYR A 200 -19.29 11.73 12.53
CA TYR A 200 -20.49 11.60 11.71
C TYR A 200 -20.75 12.87 10.87
N LEU A 201 -20.60 14.05 11.47
CA LEU A 201 -20.72 15.32 10.73
C LEU A 201 -19.66 15.45 9.63
N GLN A 202 -18.41 15.05 9.87
CA GLN A 202 -17.36 15.03 8.84
C GLN A 202 -17.67 14.03 7.71
N GLU A 203 -18.14 12.82 8.04
CA GLU A 203 -18.47 11.79 7.04
C GLU A 203 -19.68 12.17 6.18
N GLU A 204 -20.69 12.83 6.76
CA GLU A 204 -21.89 13.29 6.03
C GLU A 204 -21.64 14.55 5.19
N THR A 205 -20.86 15.52 5.69
CA THR A 205 -20.69 16.85 5.05
C THR A 205 -19.39 17.05 4.29
N ASN A 206 -18.42 16.13 4.42
CA ASN A 206 -17.02 16.28 3.99
C ASN A 206 -16.25 17.45 4.66
N LEU A 207 -16.85 18.16 5.62
CA LEU A 207 -16.22 19.29 6.31
C LEU A 207 -15.32 18.81 7.47
N PRO A 208 -14.17 19.47 7.75
CA PRO A 208 -13.14 18.95 8.67
C PRO A 208 -13.48 19.14 10.17
N PHE A 209 -14.59 18.57 10.62
CA PHE A 209 -15.07 18.64 12.02
C PHE A 209 -14.14 17.97 13.05
N LEU A 210 -13.20 17.11 12.63
CA LEU A 210 -12.19 16.52 13.52
C LEU A 210 -10.88 17.32 13.65
N THR A 211 -10.72 18.43 12.93
CA THR A 211 -9.52 19.30 12.97
C THR A 211 -9.87 20.77 13.19
N THR A 212 -9.33 21.73 12.43
CA THR A 212 -9.62 23.17 12.58
C THR A 212 -11.10 23.49 12.34
N GLY A 213 -11.73 22.80 11.40
CA GLY A 213 -13.16 22.97 11.07
C GLY A 213 -14.14 22.54 12.16
N CYS A 214 -13.69 21.99 13.29
CA CYS A 214 -14.57 21.68 14.43
C CYS A 214 -15.35 22.90 14.95
N VAL A 215 -14.83 24.12 14.74
CA VAL A 215 -15.48 25.42 15.02
C VAL A 215 -16.87 25.58 14.40
N ARG A 216 -17.16 24.85 13.31
CA ARG A 216 -18.46 24.83 12.62
C ARG A 216 -19.58 24.25 13.49
N PHE A 217 -19.25 23.47 14.52
CA PHE A 217 -20.22 22.82 15.41
C PHE A 217 -21.15 23.83 16.10
N GLY A 218 -22.45 23.53 16.03
CA GLY A 218 -23.54 24.34 16.58
C GLY A 218 -23.97 25.53 15.71
N ASN A 219 -23.19 25.94 14.72
CA ASN A 219 -23.51 27.09 13.84
C ASN A 219 -24.61 26.75 12.83
N ILE A 220 -25.23 27.79 12.25
CA ILE A 220 -25.91 27.72 10.95
C ILE A 220 -25.13 28.60 9.96
N GLU A 221 -24.76 28.05 8.80
CA GLU A 221 -23.90 28.72 7.82
C GLU A 221 -24.53 28.79 6.43
N PHE A 222 -24.65 29.99 5.89
CA PHE A 222 -25.07 30.26 4.51
C PHE A 222 -23.82 30.46 3.65
N ILE A 223 -23.44 29.46 2.84
CA ILE A 223 -22.17 29.40 2.12
C ILE A 223 -22.39 29.67 0.63
N ASN A 224 -21.69 30.67 0.07
CA ASN A 224 -21.77 31.03 -1.33
C ASN A 224 -20.40 30.98 -2.03
N THR A 225 -20.30 30.28 -3.14
CA THR A 225 -19.17 30.31 -4.07
C THR A 225 -19.44 31.30 -5.20
N GLN A 226 -18.83 32.49 -5.15
CA GLN A 226 -18.84 33.43 -6.30
C GLN A 226 -17.78 33.11 -7.36
N CYS A 227 -16.85 32.20 -7.05
CA CYS A 227 -15.79 31.77 -7.96
C CYS A 227 -16.11 30.45 -8.65
N ALA A 228 -17.33 29.94 -8.50
CA ALA A 228 -17.81 28.73 -9.17
C ALA A 228 -19.33 28.77 -9.43
N ASP A 229 -19.79 27.91 -10.33
CA ASP A 229 -21.22 27.63 -10.48
C ASP A 229 -21.76 26.66 -9.41
N GLU A 230 -23.05 26.36 -9.51
CA GLU A 230 -23.80 25.42 -8.70
C GLU A 230 -23.42 23.95 -8.93
N PHE A 231 -22.64 23.63 -9.98
CA PHE A 231 -22.05 22.31 -10.25
C PHE A 231 -20.60 22.21 -9.75
N GLU A 232 -20.18 23.15 -8.90
CA GLU A 232 -18.85 23.25 -8.30
C GLU A 232 -17.73 23.40 -9.37
N VAL A 233 -18.02 23.96 -10.55
CA VAL A 233 -17.02 24.28 -11.60
C VAL A 233 -16.42 25.66 -11.34
N GLY A 234 -15.10 25.76 -11.20
CA GLY A 234 -14.40 27.03 -11.05
C GLY A 234 -14.49 27.95 -12.29
N TYR A 235 -14.65 29.25 -12.05
CA TYR A 235 -14.55 30.29 -13.08
C TYR A 235 -13.10 30.75 -13.32
N VAL A 236 -12.17 30.49 -12.40
CA VAL A 236 -10.75 30.86 -12.51
C VAL A 236 -9.91 29.60 -12.63
N ASN A 237 -9.13 29.52 -13.71
CA ASN A 237 -8.09 28.51 -13.91
C ASN A 237 -6.72 29.18 -13.84
N SER A 238 -5.71 28.49 -13.32
CA SER A 238 -4.31 28.93 -13.42
C SER A 238 -3.41 27.76 -13.82
N GLY A 239 -2.47 28.01 -14.73
CA GLY A 239 -1.64 26.99 -15.35
C GLY A 239 -0.18 27.40 -15.43
N THR A 240 0.72 26.49 -15.09
CA THR A 240 2.16 26.65 -15.32
C THR A 240 2.48 26.45 -16.80
N ILE A 241 3.00 27.47 -17.47
CA ILE A 241 3.60 27.30 -18.80
C ILE A 241 5.00 26.71 -18.59
N LYS A 242 5.23 25.58 -19.25
CA LYS A 242 6.52 24.86 -19.26
C LYS A 242 7.25 25.16 -20.56
N GLU A 243 8.55 25.40 -20.45
CA GLU A 243 9.45 25.56 -21.58
C GLU A 243 10.54 24.48 -21.49
N THR A 244 11.00 23.97 -22.63
CA THR A 244 12.11 23.00 -22.67
C THR A 244 13.39 23.71 -23.07
N ILE A 245 14.47 23.47 -22.34
CA ILE A 245 15.82 23.97 -22.65
C ILE A 245 16.81 22.80 -22.70
N THR A 246 17.85 22.93 -23.51
CA THR A 246 18.94 21.94 -23.55
C THR A 246 20.08 22.38 -22.65
N ILE A 247 20.40 21.58 -21.62
CA ILE A 247 21.58 21.74 -20.76
C ILE A 247 22.39 20.44 -20.87
N ASP A 248 23.69 20.54 -21.13
CA ASP A 248 24.62 19.40 -21.24
C ASP A 248 24.08 18.23 -22.09
N CYS A 249 23.52 18.57 -23.26
CA CYS A 249 22.87 17.66 -24.21
C CYS A 249 21.67 16.87 -23.67
N LYS A 250 21.01 17.36 -22.61
CA LYS A 250 19.74 16.85 -22.08
C LYS A 250 18.66 17.91 -22.18
N GLU A 251 17.43 17.47 -22.45
CA GLU A 251 16.25 18.32 -22.36
C GLU A 251 15.79 18.42 -20.90
N GLU A 252 15.75 19.63 -20.35
CA GLU A 252 15.18 19.94 -19.04
C GLU A 252 13.97 20.87 -19.20
N SER A 253 12.91 20.61 -18.44
CA SER A 253 11.71 21.44 -18.44
C SER A 253 11.77 22.48 -17.32
N ILE A 254 11.72 23.76 -17.69
CA ILE A 254 11.66 24.89 -16.76
C ILE A 254 10.24 25.44 -16.68
N CYS A 255 9.89 25.98 -15.51
CA CYS A 255 8.67 26.74 -15.31
C CYS A 255 9.02 28.14 -14.80
N LYS A 256 8.85 29.14 -15.68
CA LYS A 256 9.05 30.58 -15.39
C LYS A 256 7.78 31.42 -15.59
N LYS A 257 6.76 30.85 -16.23
CA LYS A 257 5.56 31.54 -16.67
C LYS A 257 4.32 30.90 -16.07
N ILE A 258 3.37 31.73 -15.67
CA ILE A 258 2.05 31.30 -15.22
C ILE A 258 0.99 32.03 -16.03
N SER A 259 0.02 31.28 -16.57
CA SER A 259 -1.21 31.82 -17.12
C SER A 259 -2.32 31.79 -16.07
N ILE A 260 -3.16 32.81 -16.08
CA ILE A 260 -4.39 32.90 -15.30
C ILE A 260 -5.51 33.20 -16.29
N SER A 261 -6.55 32.37 -16.32
CA SER A 261 -7.71 32.58 -17.16
C SER A 261 -9.00 32.63 -16.35
N ILE A 262 -9.91 33.52 -16.74
CA ILE A 262 -11.18 33.79 -16.06
C ILE A 262 -12.31 33.63 -17.09
N LYS A 263 -13.18 32.64 -16.87
CA LYS A 263 -14.41 32.42 -17.65
C LYS A 263 -15.36 33.62 -17.48
N PRO A 264 -16.06 34.07 -18.53
CA PRO A 264 -17.06 35.13 -18.41
C PRO A 264 -18.15 34.72 -17.41
N ASN A 265 -18.47 35.60 -16.46
CA ASN A 265 -19.42 35.35 -15.39
C ASN A 265 -20.01 36.67 -14.84
N ILE A 266 -21.14 36.59 -14.15
CA ILE A 266 -21.89 37.76 -13.65
C ILE A 266 -21.17 38.59 -12.57
N TYR A 267 -20.10 38.05 -11.95
CA TYR A 267 -19.39 38.73 -10.87
C TYR A 267 -18.26 39.61 -11.37
N THR A 268 -17.62 39.24 -12.50
CA THR A 268 -16.45 39.93 -13.06
C THR A 268 -16.71 40.68 -14.38
N CYS A 269 -17.61 40.20 -15.24
CA CYS A 269 -17.87 40.85 -16.53
C CYS A 269 -18.38 42.29 -16.36
N SER A 270 -17.92 43.17 -17.24
CA SER A 270 -18.16 44.63 -17.21
C SER A 270 -17.66 45.34 -15.95
N LYS A 271 -16.63 44.81 -15.28
CA LYS A 271 -15.95 45.43 -14.15
C LYS A 271 -14.43 45.45 -14.33
N LYS A 272 -13.76 46.33 -13.59
CA LYS A 272 -12.31 46.24 -13.40
C LYS A 272 -11.96 45.12 -12.42
N LEU A 273 -10.89 44.40 -12.74
CA LEU A 273 -10.23 43.42 -11.90
C LEU A 273 -8.80 43.89 -11.62
N LEU A 274 -8.36 43.74 -10.38
CA LEU A 274 -6.98 43.96 -9.97
C LEU A 274 -6.39 42.61 -9.57
N ILE A 275 -5.43 42.11 -10.35
CA ILE A 275 -4.87 40.76 -10.21
C ILE A 275 -3.43 40.85 -9.73
N ASN A 276 -3.20 40.41 -8.50
CA ASN A 276 -1.87 40.21 -7.93
C ASN A 276 -1.41 38.77 -8.14
N CYS A 277 -0.21 38.61 -8.69
CA CYS A 277 0.51 37.35 -8.73
C CYS A 277 1.78 37.47 -7.88
N PHE A 278 1.97 36.55 -6.95
CA PHE A 278 3.08 36.50 -6.01
C PHE A 278 3.73 35.11 -6.12
N LEU A 279 5.01 35.06 -6.49
CA LEU A 279 5.75 33.83 -6.78
C LEU A 279 6.97 33.73 -5.87
N LYS A 280 7.24 32.52 -5.34
CA LYS A 280 8.47 32.22 -4.57
C LYS A 280 9.36 31.19 -5.25
N ASN A 281 10.66 31.28 -4.98
CA ASN A 281 11.64 30.20 -5.13
C ASN A 281 12.17 29.81 -3.74
N GLY A 282 11.78 28.64 -3.23
CA GLY A 282 11.98 28.31 -1.82
C GLY A 282 11.25 29.32 -0.93
N GLU A 283 11.96 29.94 0.01
CA GLU A 283 11.38 31.01 0.84
C GLU A 283 11.50 32.42 0.25
N GLN A 284 12.31 32.62 -0.79
CA GLN A 284 12.53 33.93 -1.41
C GLN A 284 11.41 34.29 -2.39
N VAL A 285 11.04 35.58 -2.45
CA VAL A 285 10.07 36.11 -3.41
C VAL A 285 10.80 36.43 -4.72
N ILE A 286 10.31 35.91 -5.84
CA ILE A 286 10.91 36.09 -7.18
C ILE A 286 10.07 36.97 -8.11
N LEU A 287 8.80 37.21 -7.75
CA LEU A 287 7.89 38.14 -8.43
C LEU A 287 6.75 38.50 -7.46
N ASP A 288 6.39 39.78 -7.40
CA ASP A 288 5.15 40.29 -6.78
C ASP A 288 4.64 41.42 -7.68
N GLU A 289 3.77 41.06 -8.64
CA GLU A 289 3.29 41.95 -9.70
C GLU A 289 1.76 42.11 -9.59
N CYS A 290 1.22 43.26 -10.00
CA CYS A 290 -0.21 43.53 -9.95
C CYS A 290 -0.68 44.21 -11.25
N LYS A 291 -1.78 43.72 -11.84
CA LYS A 291 -2.33 44.20 -13.13
C LYS A 291 -3.80 44.60 -12.97
N GLU A 292 -4.15 45.84 -13.33
CA GLU A 292 -5.54 46.30 -13.46
C GLU A 292 -6.02 46.06 -14.89
N ILE A 293 -7.10 45.28 -15.06
CA ILE A 293 -7.65 44.90 -16.37
C ILE A 293 -9.19 44.89 -16.30
N PHE A 294 -9.85 45.38 -17.33
CA PHE A 294 -11.31 45.32 -17.47
C PHE A 294 -11.73 43.99 -18.11
N HIS A 295 -12.74 43.30 -17.55
CA HIS A 295 -13.23 42.04 -18.10
C HIS A 295 -14.45 42.30 -19.01
N GLU A 296 -14.22 42.23 -20.33
CA GLU A 296 -15.29 42.36 -21.31
C GLU A 296 -16.37 41.27 -21.20
N LYS A 297 -17.58 41.55 -21.71
CA LYS A 297 -18.68 40.58 -21.73
C LYS A 297 -18.34 39.39 -22.65
N GLU A 298 -18.78 38.20 -22.24
CA GLU A 298 -18.75 36.96 -23.02
C GLU A 298 -17.37 36.45 -23.46
N GLN A 299 -16.28 37.17 -23.12
CA GLN A 299 -14.91 36.76 -23.43
C GLN A 299 -14.22 36.08 -22.24
N ASN A 300 -13.38 35.09 -22.53
CA ASN A 300 -12.43 34.55 -21.56
C ASN A 300 -11.26 35.53 -21.41
N LEU A 301 -11.08 36.10 -20.22
CA LEU A 301 -9.90 36.91 -19.92
C LEU A 301 -8.71 35.98 -19.66
N SER A 302 -7.55 36.25 -20.27
CA SER A 302 -6.33 35.44 -20.13
C SER A 302 -5.11 36.34 -19.95
N ILE A 303 -4.31 36.08 -18.91
CA ILE A 303 -3.23 36.95 -18.44
C ILE A 303 -2.01 36.10 -18.10
N ILE A 304 -0.80 36.58 -18.43
CA ILE A 304 0.47 35.91 -18.13
C ILE A 304 1.32 36.76 -17.16
N PHE A 305 2.01 36.07 -16.25
CA PHE A 305 3.08 36.61 -15.41
C PHE A 305 4.36 35.78 -15.61
N GLU A 306 5.53 36.42 -15.58
CA GLU A 306 6.82 35.81 -15.94
C GLU A 306 7.91 36.17 -14.93
N SER A 307 8.51 35.16 -14.30
CA SER A 307 9.62 35.30 -13.34
C SER A 307 10.98 35.00 -13.98
N GLN A 308 12.02 35.69 -13.54
CA GLN A 308 13.39 35.46 -14.02
C GLN A 308 13.95 34.10 -13.55
N GLU A 309 13.55 33.67 -12.35
CA GLU A 309 13.87 32.37 -11.75
C GLU A 309 12.77 31.33 -12.00
N GLN A 310 13.05 30.06 -11.70
CA GLN A 310 12.03 29.01 -11.69
C GLN A 310 11.00 29.25 -10.57
N ILE A 311 9.73 29.01 -10.87
CA ILE A 311 8.63 29.06 -9.89
C ILE A 311 8.74 27.86 -8.92
N GLY A 312 8.51 28.10 -7.62
CA GLY A 312 8.53 27.10 -6.55
C GLY A 312 7.22 27.04 -5.78
N SER A 313 6.65 28.20 -5.43
CA SER A 313 5.25 28.31 -5.07
C SER A 313 4.59 29.52 -5.72
N ILE A 314 3.27 29.42 -5.88
CA ILE A 314 2.38 30.37 -6.53
C ILE A 314 1.39 30.87 -5.48
N SER A 315 1.09 32.17 -5.49
CA SER A 315 -0.04 32.78 -4.81
C SER A 315 -0.72 33.78 -5.75
N ILE A 316 -2.03 33.66 -5.91
CA ILE A 316 -2.86 34.54 -6.75
C ILE A 316 -3.90 35.22 -5.86
N SER A 317 -4.16 36.50 -6.10
CA SER A 317 -5.26 37.25 -5.49
C SER A 317 -5.93 38.16 -6.52
N ILE A 318 -7.22 37.96 -6.75
CA ILE A 318 -8.03 38.74 -7.69
C ILE A 318 -9.03 39.56 -6.88
N TRP A 319 -9.00 40.86 -7.07
CA TRP A 319 -9.94 41.81 -6.49
C TRP A 319 -10.86 42.35 -7.60
N LYS A 320 -12.15 42.49 -7.31
CA LYS A 320 -13.14 43.11 -8.21
C LYS A 320 -13.46 44.53 -7.74
N GLU A 321 -13.69 45.44 -8.66
CA GLU A 321 -14.23 46.77 -8.33
C GLU A 321 -15.72 46.68 -7.99
N GLU A 322 -16.11 47.21 -6.83
CA GLU A 322 -17.50 47.43 -6.42
C GLU A 322 -17.58 48.82 -5.77
N ASN A 323 -18.45 49.71 -6.25
CA ASN A 323 -18.60 51.08 -5.74
C ASN A 323 -17.27 51.87 -5.61
N ASN A 324 -16.43 51.82 -6.65
CA ASN A 324 -15.08 52.43 -6.71
C ASN A 324 -14.08 51.92 -5.65
N VAL A 325 -14.33 50.73 -5.06
CA VAL A 325 -13.42 50.08 -4.11
C VAL A 325 -13.13 48.65 -4.57
N PHE A 326 -11.86 48.26 -4.57
CA PHE A 326 -11.48 46.87 -4.86
C PHE A 326 -11.74 45.96 -3.66
N GLN A 327 -12.59 44.94 -3.85
CA GLN A 327 -12.90 43.91 -2.87
C GLN A 327 -12.34 42.56 -3.33
N ILE A 328 -11.80 41.76 -2.40
CA ILE A 328 -11.26 40.44 -2.75
C ILE A 328 -12.39 39.53 -3.27
N TRP A 329 -12.15 38.87 -4.41
CA TRP A 329 -13.09 37.94 -5.02
C TRP A 329 -12.52 36.52 -5.03
N TYR A 330 -11.29 36.34 -5.49
CA TYR A 330 -10.62 35.03 -5.57
C TYR A 330 -9.22 35.08 -4.93
N LYS A 331 -8.83 33.98 -4.29
CA LYS A 331 -7.50 33.79 -3.69
C LYS A 331 -7.12 32.32 -3.79
N TYR A 332 -5.90 32.03 -4.21
CA TYR A 332 -5.39 30.66 -4.41
C TYR A 332 -3.88 30.60 -4.14
N SER A 333 -3.36 29.44 -3.73
CA SER A 333 -1.92 29.21 -3.65
C SER A 333 -1.57 27.73 -3.78
N VAL A 334 -0.36 27.41 -4.25
CA VAL A 334 0.13 26.04 -4.41
C VAL A 334 1.67 25.98 -4.45
N THR A 335 2.27 24.89 -3.97
CA THR A 335 3.70 24.59 -4.13
C THR A 335 3.90 23.60 -5.28
N LEU A 336 4.85 23.86 -6.17
CA LEU A 336 5.17 22.99 -7.30
C LEU A 336 6.15 21.89 -6.89
N CYS A 337 5.86 20.64 -7.26
CA CYS A 337 6.80 19.53 -7.09
C CYS A 337 7.89 19.61 -8.16
N ARG A 338 9.14 19.90 -7.75
CA ARG A 338 10.28 20.09 -8.67
C ARG A 338 11.16 18.85 -8.89
N GLN A 339 11.33 18.02 -7.87
CA GLN A 339 12.20 16.85 -7.94
C GLN A 339 11.61 15.71 -7.11
N ILE A 340 11.59 14.50 -7.68
CA ILE A 340 11.24 13.26 -6.98
C ILE A 340 12.51 12.41 -6.94
N GLN A 341 13.16 12.31 -5.78
CA GLN A 341 14.37 11.50 -5.62
C GLN A 341 13.99 10.03 -5.37
N PHE A 342 14.22 9.17 -6.37
CA PHE A 342 14.06 7.72 -6.25
C PHE A 342 15.34 7.06 -5.73
N ASN A 343 15.32 6.59 -4.48
CA ASN A 343 16.38 5.75 -3.93
C ASN A 343 15.99 4.26 -4.05
N MET A 344 16.39 3.60 -5.15
CA MET A 344 16.18 2.17 -5.35
C MET A 344 17.10 1.33 -4.45
N GLY A 345 16.65 1.04 -3.23
CA GLY A 345 17.26 0.01 -2.39
C GLY A 345 16.95 -1.38 -2.93
N MET A 346 17.96 -2.13 -3.38
CA MET A 346 17.78 -3.55 -3.70
C MET A 346 17.50 -4.32 -2.41
N VAL A 347 16.34 -4.99 -2.32
CA VAL A 347 15.88 -5.68 -1.11
C VAL A 347 16.76 -6.90 -0.83
N GLY A 348 17.77 -6.73 0.03
CA GLY A 348 18.48 -7.82 0.68
C GLY A 348 17.62 -8.42 1.79
N LEU A 349 17.33 -9.73 1.67
CA LEU A 349 16.46 -10.51 2.56
C LEU A 349 14.99 -10.05 2.63
N HIS A 350 14.11 -10.87 2.05
CA HIS A 350 12.74 -11.04 2.49
C HIS A 350 12.67 -12.37 3.26
N GLY A 351 11.94 -12.44 4.38
CA GLY A 351 11.90 -13.66 5.19
C GLY A 351 10.85 -13.62 6.31
N ILE A 352 10.35 -14.80 6.67
CA ILE A 352 9.39 -14.99 7.77
C ILE A 352 10.17 -15.51 8.99
N VAL A 353 10.49 -14.62 9.93
CA VAL A 353 11.17 -15.01 11.18
C VAL A 353 10.12 -15.48 12.19
N GLN A 354 10.01 -16.80 12.40
CA GLN A 354 9.19 -17.38 13.48
C GLN A 354 9.74 -17.02 14.87
N SER A 355 8.99 -17.27 15.95
CA SER A 355 9.49 -17.16 17.32
C SER A 355 8.60 -17.91 18.31
N PRO A 356 9.14 -18.53 19.36
CA PRO A 356 8.32 -19.21 20.37
C PRO A 356 7.29 -18.31 21.05
N TRP A 357 7.53 -17.00 21.15
CA TRP A 357 6.56 -16.06 21.73
C TRP A 357 5.49 -15.61 20.74
N LEU A 358 5.80 -15.52 19.44
CA LEU A 358 4.80 -15.32 18.38
C LEU A 358 3.93 -16.58 18.20
N ASP A 359 4.55 -17.76 18.24
CA ASP A 359 3.85 -19.05 18.15
C ASP A 359 2.91 -19.25 19.36
N ALA A 360 3.33 -18.84 20.57
CA ALA A 360 2.46 -18.84 21.75
C ALA A 360 1.25 -17.90 21.61
N ILE A 361 1.40 -16.77 20.91
CA ILE A 361 0.30 -15.84 20.62
C ILE A 361 -0.61 -16.40 19.50
N GLU A 362 -0.06 -16.97 18.43
CA GLU A 362 -0.87 -17.54 17.33
C GLU A 362 -1.73 -18.73 17.78
N ASN A 363 -1.26 -19.52 18.75
CA ASN A 363 -2.05 -20.58 19.38
C ASN A 363 -3.18 -20.06 20.29
N SER A 364 -3.21 -18.76 20.64
CA SER A 364 -4.21 -18.19 21.56
C SER A 364 -5.50 -17.71 20.89
N ASN A 365 -5.45 -17.25 19.62
CA ASN A 365 -6.63 -16.75 18.91
C ASN A 365 -6.49 -16.82 17.37
N LYS A 366 -7.55 -17.26 16.67
CA LYS A 366 -7.58 -17.37 15.19
C LYS A 366 -7.61 -16.03 14.44
N LYS A 367 -8.08 -14.93 15.06
CA LYS A 367 -8.31 -13.65 14.34
C LYS A 367 -7.04 -12.84 14.02
N THR A 368 -5.94 -13.02 14.75
CA THR A 368 -4.79 -12.09 14.70
C THR A 368 -3.84 -12.30 13.51
N LYS A 369 -4.15 -13.23 12.59
CA LYS A 369 -3.23 -13.71 11.55
C LYS A 369 -2.75 -12.63 10.58
N GLU A 370 -3.60 -11.67 10.22
CA GLU A 370 -3.22 -10.61 9.27
C GLU A 370 -2.22 -9.62 9.88
N LYS A 371 -2.42 -9.17 11.13
CA LYS A 371 -1.42 -8.37 11.87
C LYS A 371 -0.09 -9.12 12.04
N ILE A 372 -0.16 -10.42 12.35
CA ILE A 372 1.02 -11.32 12.38
C ILE A 372 1.66 -11.46 10.98
N SER A 373 0.94 -11.21 9.89
CA SER A 373 1.49 -11.18 8.52
C SER A 373 2.12 -9.83 8.14
N GLU A 374 1.52 -8.70 8.55
CA GLU A 374 2.08 -7.36 8.31
C GLU A 374 3.29 -7.05 9.18
N ALA A 375 3.34 -7.58 10.41
CA ALA A 375 4.53 -7.53 11.27
C ALA A 375 5.79 -8.16 10.62
N LYS A 376 5.66 -8.84 9.47
CA LYS A 376 6.74 -9.40 8.65
C LYS A 376 7.15 -8.51 7.46
N LYS A 377 6.62 -7.28 7.30
CA LYS A 377 6.90 -6.31 6.19
C LYS A 377 7.03 -4.84 6.69
N ILE A 378 7.52 -3.89 5.85
CA ILE A 378 8.02 -2.53 6.27
C ILE A 378 7.90 -1.43 5.15
N SER A 379 7.49 -0.16 5.43
CA SER A 379 7.69 1.07 4.57
C SER A 379 7.24 2.46 5.18
N LYS A 380 7.58 3.63 4.55
CA LYS A 380 7.01 5.05 4.65
C LYS A 380 7.55 6.14 5.66
N THR A 381 7.07 7.41 5.58
CA THR A 381 7.44 8.70 6.30
C THR A 381 6.21 9.70 6.32
N SER A 382 6.10 11.02 6.70
CA SER A 382 6.80 12.23 7.30
C SER A 382 5.78 13.45 7.29
N TYR A 383 5.78 14.67 7.89
CA TYR A 383 6.41 15.52 8.97
C TYR A 383 5.46 16.76 9.30
N GLN A 384 5.71 17.69 10.27
CA GLN A 384 4.80 18.83 10.67
C GLN A 384 5.41 20.11 11.36
N SER A 385 4.62 21.20 11.62
CA SER A 385 4.97 22.48 12.34
C SER A 385 3.80 23.25 13.09
N SER A 386 4.05 24.32 13.90
CA SER A 386 3.12 24.90 14.96
C SER A 386 3.30 26.41 15.42
N THR A 387 2.32 27.07 16.12
CA THR A 387 2.44 28.47 16.72
C THR A 387 1.35 29.02 17.74
N ILE A 388 1.30 30.36 18.03
CA ILE A 388 0.79 31.07 19.25
C ILE A 388 0.02 32.42 18.96
N GLY A 389 -0.94 32.88 19.81
CA GLY A 389 -1.63 34.21 19.77
C GLY A 389 -2.74 34.44 20.84
N GLN A 390 -3.43 35.61 20.93
CA GLN A 390 -4.63 35.93 21.78
C GLN A 390 -5.52 37.03 21.15
N TYR A 391 -6.85 37.06 21.42
CA TYR A 391 -7.83 38.05 20.90
C TYR A 391 -8.98 38.26 21.92
N THR A 392 -9.61 39.46 21.96
CA THR A 392 -10.60 39.82 23.01
C THR A 392 -11.84 40.62 22.59
N GLN A 393 -11.93 41.15 21.36
CA GLN A 393 -13.13 41.90 20.91
C GLN A 393 -14.17 41.00 20.21
N ASP A 394 -13.74 39.83 19.74
CA ASP A 394 -14.52 38.88 18.95
C ASP A 394 -14.98 37.69 19.81
N PRO A 395 -16.25 37.63 20.29
CA PRO A 395 -16.69 36.58 21.21
C PRO A 395 -16.64 35.17 20.59
N TRP A 396 -16.81 35.07 19.27
CA TRP A 396 -16.63 33.80 18.55
C TRP A 396 -15.18 33.31 18.56
N VAL A 397 -14.16 34.18 18.64
CA VAL A 397 -12.74 33.75 18.60
C VAL A 397 -12.33 33.06 19.90
N GLU A 398 -12.78 33.52 21.06
CA GLU A 398 -12.52 32.82 22.32
C GLU A 398 -13.25 31.47 22.37
N ILE A 399 -14.50 31.42 21.88
CA ILE A 399 -15.29 30.19 21.86
C ILE A 399 -14.74 29.19 20.83
N ASP A 400 -14.39 29.63 19.62
CA ASP A 400 -13.73 28.80 18.59
C ASP A 400 -12.41 28.25 19.08
N ARG A 401 -11.60 29.09 19.73
CA ARG A 401 -10.33 28.68 20.32
C ARG A 401 -10.52 27.70 21.48
N THR A 402 -11.54 27.88 22.30
CA THR A 402 -11.83 27.01 23.45
C THR A 402 -12.39 25.67 22.98
N PHE A 403 -13.32 25.66 22.03
CA PHE A 403 -13.85 24.46 21.41
C PHE A 403 -12.76 23.71 20.64
N SER A 404 -11.95 24.42 19.84
CA SER A 404 -10.78 23.85 19.16
C SER A 404 -9.76 23.26 20.13
N LYS A 405 -9.42 23.95 21.22
CA LYS A 405 -8.56 23.39 22.30
C LYS A 405 -9.19 22.15 22.94
N TYR A 406 -10.51 22.15 23.14
CA TYR A 406 -11.22 21.01 23.73
C TYR A 406 -11.18 19.80 22.78
N VAL A 407 -11.53 19.99 21.50
CA VAL A 407 -11.48 18.95 20.46
C VAL A 407 -10.05 18.43 20.27
N ASN A 408 -9.04 19.30 20.17
CA ASN A 408 -7.63 18.89 20.10
C ASN A 408 -7.10 18.26 21.43
N ARG A 409 -7.83 18.35 22.55
CA ARG A 409 -7.50 17.66 23.80
C ARG A 409 -8.10 16.25 23.87
N ILE A 410 -9.27 16.04 23.27
CA ILE A 410 -9.94 14.73 23.22
C ILE A 410 -9.57 13.92 21.96
N ASN A 411 -9.17 14.59 20.89
CA ASN A 411 -8.53 14.06 19.68
C ASN A 411 -7.14 14.73 19.51
N PRO A 412 -6.16 14.44 20.38
CA PRO A 412 -4.82 14.98 20.25
C PRO A 412 -4.13 14.42 19.01
N LYS A 413 -3.24 15.21 18.40
CA LYS A 413 -2.27 14.69 17.43
C LYS A 413 -1.49 13.54 18.08
N LYS A 414 -1.37 12.40 17.38
CA LYS A 414 -0.62 11.25 17.91
C LYS A 414 0.80 11.67 18.29
N SER A 415 1.22 11.30 19.49
CA SER A 415 2.57 11.55 20.01
C SER A 415 3.53 10.44 19.59
N ASP A 416 4.83 10.70 19.69
CA ASP A 416 5.84 9.64 19.72
C ASP A 416 5.89 8.93 21.09
N ALA A 417 5.28 9.51 22.13
CA ALA A 417 5.01 8.82 23.40
C ALA A 417 3.99 7.69 23.20
N GLU A 418 4.17 6.56 23.89
CA GLU A 418 3.27 5.42 23.78
C GLU A 418 3.16 4.64 25.10
N PHE A 419 2.00 4.03 25.34
CA PHE A 419 1.71 3.25 26.56
C PHE A 419 1.24 1.85 26.19
N PHE A 420 2.04 0.84 26.56
CA PHE A 420 1.75 -0.56 26.30
C PHE A 420 1.17 -1.21 27.55
N PRO A 421 -0.09 -1.72 27.51
CA PRO A 421 -0.71 -2.38 28.65
C PRO A 421 0.02 -3.69 29.00
N GLN A 422 -0.30 -4.25 30.17
CA GLN A 422 0.23 -5.55 30.58
C GLN A 422 -0.45 -6.68 29.79
N GLY A 423 0.33 -7.54 29.15
CA GLY A 423 -0.14 -8.74 28.44
C GLY A 423 -0.97 -8.43 27.19
N TRP A 424 -2.13 -9.09 27.08
CA TRP A 424 -3.12 -8.91 26.01
C TRP A 424 -4.36 -8.21 26.57
N ASP A 425 -4.81 -7.14 25.91
CA ASP A 425 -6.03 -6.42 26.28
C ASP A 425 -7.19 -6.90 25.39
N ALA A 426 -8.11 -7.65 26.00
CA ALA A 426 -9.29 -8.19 25.35
C ALA A 426 -10.31 -7.14 24.88
N LYS A 427 -10.16 -5.85 25.23
CA LYS A 427 -11.03 -4.75 24.78
C LYS A 427 -10.51 -4.02 23.55
N THR A 428 -9.19 -4.01 23.34
CA THR A 428 -8.54 -3.42 22.14
C THR A 428 -8.12 -4.48 21.13
N GLU A 429 -8.18 -5.76 21.50
CA GLU A 429 -7.63 -6.92 20.78
C GLU A 429 -6.09 -6.87 20.60
N GLU A 430 -5.38 -5.98 21.31
CA GLU A 430 -3.93 -5.77 21.16
C GLU A 430 -3.07 -6.52 22.20
N HIS A 431 -1.87 -6.92 21.79
CA HIS A 431 -0.86 -7.57 22.64
C HIS A 431 0.33 -6.64 22.83
N GLY A 432 0.64 -6.24 24.07
CA GLY A 432 1.59 -5.17 24.37
C GLY A 432 2.98 -5.32 23.71
N SER A 433 3.53 -6.54 23.67
CA SER A 433 4.81 -6.84 22.99
C SER A 433 4.78 -6.64 21.46
N ILE A 434 3.62 -6.77 20.82
CA ILE A 434 3.47 -6.56 19.37
C ILE A 434 3.33 -5.05 19.10
N SER A 435 2.48 -4.35 19.85
CA SER A 435 2.34 -2.89 19.73
C SER A 435 3.67 -2.17 20.03
N PHE A 436 4.49 -2.67 20.98
CA PHE A 436 5.86 -2.17 21.21
C PHE A 436 6.78 -2.39 20.01
N LEU A 437 6.73 -3.57 19.38
CA LEU A 437 7.53 -3.88 18.19
C LEU A 437 7.15 -2.97 17.00
N GLU A 438 5.87 -2.71 16.81
CA GLU A 438 5.35 -1.79 15.78
C GLU A 438 5.77 -0.33 16.04
N TRP A 439 5.66 0.14 17.29
CA TRP A 439 6.16 1.46 17.69
C TRP A 439 7.68 1.59 17.50
N PHE A 440 8.47 0.62 17.95
CA PHE A 440 9.93 0.69 17.87
C PHE A 440 10.41 0.71 16.41
N LYS A 441 9.78 -0.09 15.53
CA LYS A 441 10.00 -0.02 14.07
C LYS A 441 9.82 1.40 13.51
N GLU A 442 8.72 2.07 13.88
CA GLU A 442 8.42 3.40 13.36
C GLU A 442 9.43 4.45 13.85
N GLN A 443 9.91 4.34 15.10
CA GLN A 443 10.90 5.27 15.64
C GLN A 443 12.31 5.05 15.06
N THR A 444 12.76 3.80 14.85
CA THR A 444 14.12 3.52 14.34
C THR A 444 14.24 3.53 12.80
N LYS A 445 13.12 3.66 12.10
CA LYS A 445 12.95 3.53 10.64
C LYS A 445 14.01 4.21 9.76
N ASN A 446 14.39 5.44 10.11
CA ASN A 446 15.35 6.27 9.37
C ASN A 446 16.70 6.43 10.10
N ALA A 447 16.93 5.68 11.18
CA ALA A 447 18.14 5.81 11.99
C ALA A 447 19.38 5.34 11.22
N LYS A 448 20.46 6.12 11.27
CA LYS A 448 21.81 5.65 10.92
C LYS A 448 22.51 5.04 12.15
N GLN A 449 22.16 5.48 13.35
CA GLN A 449 22.59 4.87 14.60
C GLN A 449 21.48 4.90 15.65
N VAL A 450 21.40 3.84 16.45
CA VAL A 450 20.53 3.76 17.64
C VAL A 450 21.40 3.32 18.82
N VAL A 451 21.33 4.07 19.92
CA VAL A 451 22.01 3.73 21.18
C VAL A 451 20.94 3.35 22.20
N ILE A 452 21.04 2.15 22.77
CA ILE A 452 20.14 1.66 23.83
C ILE A 452 20.93 1.51 25.11
N GLN A 453 20.50 2.18 26.16
CA GLN A 453 20.97 1.96 27.53
C GLN A 453 19.86 1.22 28.29
N ASP A 454 20.14 -0.01 28.74
CA ASP A 454 19.25 -0.78 29.61
C ASP A 454 20.09 -1.78 30.46
N PRO A 455 20.18 -1.62 31.79
CA PRO A 455 20.97 -2.52 32.65
C PRO A 455 20.58 -4.00 32.56
N PHE A 456 19.30 -4.29 32.24
CA PHE A 456 18.73 -5.64 32.26
C PHE A 456 18.53 -6.25 30.87
N TYR A 457 19.11 -5.64 29.83
CA TYR A 457 18.98 -6.08 28.45
C TYR A 457 19.43 -7.54 28.24
N ASP A 458 18.64 -8.31 27.47
CA ASP A 458 18.83 -9.75 27.19
C ASP A 458 18.10 -10.16 25.88
N ILE A 459 17.99 -11.46 25.62
CA ILE A 459 17.52 -12.08 24.36
C ILE A 459 16.23 -11.47 23.76
N LEU A 460 15.21 -11.12 24.54
CA LEU A 460 13.95 -10.60 23.95
C LEU A 460 14.17 -9.24 23.29
N GLY A 461 15.07 -8.42 23.84
CA GLY A 461 15.50 -7.18 23.20
C GLY A 461 16.21 -7.43 21.87
N LEU A 462 17.08 -8.44 21.81
CA LEU A 462 17.77 -8.83 20.57
C LEU A 462 16.77 -9.34 19.52
N GLU A 463 15.79 -10.13 19.93
CA GLU A 463 14.70 -10.58 19.04
C GLU A 463 13.89 -9.41 18.48
N PHE A 464 13.61 -8.37 19.26
CA PHE A 464 12.96 -7.17 18.74
C PHE A 464 13.87 -6.44 17.75
N LEU A 465 15.15 -6.21 18.08
CA LEU A 465 16.09 -5.54 17.17
C LEU A 465 16.21 -6.23 15.81
N VAL A 466 16.44 -7.54 15.79
CA VAL A 466 16.51 -8.38 14.57
C VAL A 466 15.27 -8.20 13.68
N ARG A 467 14.12 -7.84 14.25
CA ARG A 467 12.84 -7.64 13.55
C ARG A 467 12.57 -6.17 13.16
N THR A 468 13.42 -5.22 13.56
CA THR A 468 13.27 -3.77 13.28
C THR A 468 14.46 -3.15 12.55
N THR A 469 15.62 -3.81 12.56
CA THR A 469 16.87 -3.34 11.98
C THR A 469 16.80 -3.19 10.45
N ASN A 470 17.04 -1.97 9.96
CA ASN A 470 17.66 -1.80 8.65
C ASN A 470 19.14 -2.23 8.78
N ALA A 471 19.64 -3.07 7.85
CA ALA A 471 21.03 -3.54 7.84
C ALA A 471 22.06 -2.40 7.79
N ASP A 472 21.65 -1.20 7.38
CA ASP A 472 22.49 -0.02 7.30
C ASP A 472 22.63 0.75 8.65
N THR A 473 21.79 0.46 9.64
CA THR A 473 21.76 1.14 10.96
C THR A 473 22.73 0.52 11.96
N ASN A 474 23.58 1.35 12.58
CA ASN A 474 24.49 0.96 13.66
C ASN A 474 23.75 0.88 15.02
N TYR A 475 23.65 -0.31 15.60
CA TYR A 475 23.02 -0.52 16.92
C TYR A 475 24.09 -0.69 17.99
N ILE A 476 24.06 0.17 18.99
CA ILE A 476 24.95 0.12 20.16
C ILE A 476 24.09 -0.15 21.40
N ILE A 477 24.36 -1.24 22.11
CA ILE A 477 23.71 -1.58 23.37
C ILE A 477 24.71 -1.41 24.53
N LEU A 478 24.28 -0.69 25.56
CA LEU A 478 24.95 -0.58 26.86
C LEU A 478 24.11 -1.32 27.91
N THR A 479 24.68 -2.39 28.49
CA THR A 479 24.04 -3.25 29.51
C THR A 479 24.99 -3.47 30.69
N CYS A 480 24.49 -4.04 31.79
CA CYS A 480 25.27 -4.30 33.00
C CYS A 480 24.95 -5.70 33.54
N THR A 481 25.58 -6.74 32.98
CA THR A 481 25.18 -8.15 33.23
C THR A 481 25.56 -8.68 34.62
N GLN A 482 26.29 -7.89 35.42
CA GLN A 482 26.57 -8.18 36.83
C GLN A 482 25.39 -7.92 37.76
N VAL A 483 24.41 -7.10 37.36
CA VAL A 483 23.22 -6.80 38.20
C VAL A 483 22.15 -7.86 37.97
N THR A 484 21.77 -8.57 39.03
CA THR A 484 20.70 -9.58 38.99
C THR A 484 19.33 -8.97 38.67
N SER A 485 18.64 -9.54 37.68
CA SER A 485 17.25 -9.19 37.33
C SER A 485 16.25 -10.04 38.11
N THR A 486 15.01 -9.55 38.27
CA THR A 486 13.88 -10.38 38.75
C THR A 486 13.38 -11.41 37.72
N ASP A 487 13.96 -11.38 36.52
CA ASP A 487 13.79 -12.37 35.43
C ASP A 487 15.04 -13.27 35.24
N ASP A 488 16.08 -13.15 36.08
CA ASP A 488 17.20 -14.10 36.10
C ASP A 488 16.81 -15.35 36.91
N ASP A 489 16.30 -16.35 36.20
CA ASP A 489 15.62 -17.50 36.80
C ASP A 489 16.51 -18.37 37.73
N LYS A 490 15.96 -18.72 38.90
CA LYS A 490 16.62 -19.58 39.89
C LYS A 490 16.36 -21.09 39.65
N LYS A 491 16.04 -21.49 38.41
CA LYS A 491 15.48 -22.82 38.09
C LYS A 491 15.98 -23.49 36.80
N GLU A 492 17.25 -23.32 36.43
CA GLU A 492 17.90 -24.17 35.41
C GLU A 492 19.14 -24.89 35.96
N THR A 493 18.92 -25.98 36.71
CA THR A 493 19.99 -26.88 37.21
C THR A 493 19.77 -28.35 36.82
N THR A 494 18.92 -28.63 35.82
CA THR A 494 18.48 -29.99 35.47
C THR A 494 18.43 -30.29 33.97
N ASP A 495 19.41 -29.81 33.19
CA ASP A 495 19.84 -30.53 31.97
C ASP A 495 21.33 -30.29 31.66
N SER A 496 22.21 -30.80 32.53
CA SER A 496 23.68 -30.69 32.41
C SER A 496 24.28 -31.56 31.29
N SER A 497 23.48 -32.08 30.36
CA SER A 497 23.91 -32.99 29.29
C SER A 497 24.48 -32.26 28.06
N LYS A 498 23.87 -31.14 27.65
CA LYS A 498 24.24 -30.40 26.41
C LYS A 498 25.20 -29.23 26.64
N PHE A 499 25.24 -28.67 27.85
CA PHE A 499 26.03 -27.47 28.15
C PHE A 499 27.56 -27.71 28.14
N ASN A 500 27.99 -28.98 28.15
CA ASN A 500 29.37 -29.37 28.48
C ASN A 500 30.36 -29.32 27.29
N LEU A 501 29.87 -29.23 26.04
CA LEU A 501 30.75 -29.30 24.86
C LEU A 501 31.46 -27.96 24.56
N TYR A 502 30.74 -26.84 24.67
CA TYR A 502 31.32 -25.50 24.45
C TYR A 502 32.29 -25.07 25.56
N SER A 503 32.04 -25.47 26.81
CA SER A 503 32.94 -25.20 27.94
C SER A 503 34.27 -25.98 27.84
N GLN A 504 34.24 -27.21 27.33
CA GLN A 504 35.44 -28.03 27.20
C GLN A 504 36.44 -27.47 26.18
N ILE A 505 35.98 -26.97 25.02
CA ILE A 505 36.85 -26.42 23.97
C ILE A 505 37.69 -25.24 24.49
N PHE A 506 37.11 -24.37 25.33
CA PHE A 506 37.85 -23.24 25.91
C PHE A 506 38.81 -23.63 27.06
N SER A 507 38.64 -24.81 27.66
CA SER A 507 39.41 -25.25 28.83
C SER A 507 40.83 -25.75 28.51
N ILE A 508 41.12 -26.09 27.25
CA ILE A 508 42.33 -26.81 26.83
C ILE A 508 43.60 -25.95 26.97
N PHE A 509 43.50 -24.61 26.92
CA PHE A 509 44.66 -23.71 26.74
C PHE A 509 45.28 -23.07 28.00
N ARG A 510 44.84 -23.38 29.24
CA ARG A 510 45.48 -22.81 30.46
C ARG A 510 45.63 -23.80 31.63
N LYS A 511 46.86 -24.26 31.87
CA LYS A 511 47.26 -24.96 33.12
C LYS A 511 48.11 -24.06 34.04
N ARG A 512 47.49 -23.45 35.07
CA ARG A 512 48.08 -23.13 36.40
C ARG A 512 46.97 -22.69 37.38
N LYS A 513 47.21 -22.76 38.69
CA LYS A 513 46.17 -22.71 39.76
C LYS A 513 46.05 -21.35 40.48
N LYS A 514 44.82 -21.06 40.97
CA LYS A 514 44.36 -19.96 41.85
C LYS A 514 44.34 -18.54 41.23
N PRO A 515 43.47 -17.62 41.73
CA PRO A 515 42.28 -17.80 42.59
C PRO A 515 40.95 -17.57 41.82
N LYS A 516 39.80 -17.56 42.52
CA LYS A 516 38.51 -17.13 41.91
C LYS A 516 38.53 -15.60 41.71
N LYS A 517 38.37 -15.10 40.47
CA LYS A 517 37.88 -13.72 40.23
C LYS A 517 37.00 -13.60 38.97
N ASP A 518 37.31 -14.34 37.90
CA ASP A 518 36.55 -14.25 36.64
C ASP A 518 35.62 -15.46 36.43
N ILE A 519 34.32 -15.27 36.66
CA ILE A 519 33.23 -16.12 36.13
C ILE A 519 32.35 -15.20 35.28
N GLU A 520 32.09 -15.59 34.03
CA GLU A 520 31.24 -14.83 33.12
C GLU A 520 29.78 -14.86 33.59
N PRO A 521 29.07 -13.72 33.68
CA PRO A 521 27.68 -13.72 34.12
C PRO A 521 26.75 -14.53 33.20
N ASN A 522 25.72 -15.16 33.79
CA ASN A 522 24.78 -16.00 33.05
C ASN A 522 24.09 -15.22 31.91
N ARG A 523 23.69 -13.96 32.15
CA ARG A 523 23.08 -13.08 31.13
C ARG A 523 24.02 -12.78 29.97
N ALA A 524 25.30 -12.52 30.24
CA ALA A 524 26.32 -12.36 29.19
C ALA A 524 26.52 -13.66 28.36
N THR A 525 26.41 -14.83 29.02
CA THR A 525 26.51 -16.14 28.37
C THR A 525 25.28 -16.42 27.48
N ARG A 526 24.06 -16.09 27.95
CA ARG A 526 22.81 -16.19 27.17
C ARG A 526 22.85 -15.32 25.91
N ILE A 527 23.21 -14.05 26.06
CA ILE A 527 23.37 -13.08 24.95
C ILE A 527 24.34 -13.62 23.88
N LYS A 528 25.54 -14.06 24.31
CA LYS A 528 26.54 -14.63 23.41
C LYS A 528 26.02 -15.90 22.71
N SER A 529 25.38 -16.81 23.45
CA SER A 529 24.83 -18.04 22.89
C SER A 529 23.76 -17.76 21.84
N PHE A 530 22.83 -16.84 22.09
CA PHE A 530 21.79 -16.48 21.12
C PHE A 530 22.38 -15.96 19.81
N ILE A 531 23.37 -15.05 19.89
CA ILE A 531 24.01 -14.46 18.71
C ILE A 531 24.77 -15.53 17.91
N PHE A 532 25.60 -16.35 18.56
CA PHE A 532 26.37 -17.39 17.88
C PHE A 532 25.51 -18.57 17.37
N SER A 533 24.31 -18.78 17.91
CA SER A 533 23.35 -19.76 17.39
C SER A 533 22.50 -19.24 16.23
N ASN A 534 22.43 -17.92 16.01
CA ASN A 534 21.58 -17.30 14.97
C ASN A 534 22.38 -16.34 14.05
N PRO A 535 23.48 -16.78 13.40
CA PRO A 535 24.32 -15.91 12.57
C PRO A 535 23.57 -15.27 11.40
N SER A 536 22.63 -15.98 10.77
CA SER A 536 21.77 -15.45 9.69
C SER A 536 20.97 -14.20 10.09
N LEU A 537 20.63 -14.09 11.39
CA LEU A 537 19.88 -12.98 11.96
C LEU A 537 20.78 -11.87 12.52
N CYS A 538 22.04 -12.16 12.86
CA CYS A 538 22.93 -11.24 13.57
C CYS A 538 24.06 -10.67 12.70
N ASP A 539 24.62 -11.44 11.77
CA ASP A 539 25.77 -11.03 10.95
C ASP A 539 25.40 -10.00 9.86
N SER A 540 24.11 -9.88 9.55
CA SER A 540 23.54 -8.84 8.69
C SER A 540 23.44 -7.47 9.39
N LEU A 541 23.67 -7.41 10.71
CA LEU A 541 23.45 -6.22 11.54
C LEU A 541 24.78 -5.54 11.88
N LYS A 542 24.78 -4.20 11.85
CA LYS A 542 25.87 -3.39 12.44
C LYS A 542 25.69 -3.31 13.95
N LEU A 543 25.73 -4.45 14.64
CA LEU A 543 25.42 -4.59 16.06
C LEU A 543 26.69 -4.59 16.94
N SER A 544 26.69 -3.79 17.99
CA SER A 544 27.73 -3.73 19.02
C SER A 544 27.08 -3.81 20.40
N ILE A 545 27.55 -4.72 21.25
CA ILE A 545 27.02 -4.92 22.61
C ILE A 545 28.16 -4.76 23.62
N TYR A 546 28.02 -3.78 24.49
CA TYR A 546 28.98 -3.44 25.53
C TYR A 546 28.37 -3.67 26.91
N ASP A 547 29.10 -4.40 27.74
CA ASP A 547 28.70 -4.80 29.08
C ASP A 547 29.60 -4.10 30.10
N MET A 548 29.01 -3.15 30.83
CA MET A 548 29.69 -2.31 31.81
C MET A 548 29.73 -3.05 33.14
N ARG A 549 30.94 -3.39 33.62
CA ARG A 549 31.16 -4.20 34.83
C ARG A 549 32.01 -3.45 35.86
N SER A 550 31.73 -3.63 37.14
CA SER A 550 32.60 -3.18 38.23
C SER A 550 33.86 -4.05 38.31
N THR A 551 35.02 -3.41 38.48
CA THR A 551 36.33 -4.07 38.65
C THR A 551 36.49 -4.77 40.01
N GLY A 552 35.63 -4.44 40.98
CA GLY A 552 35.49 -5.16 42.26
C GLY A 552 34.60 -6.41 42.19
N GLY A 553 33.58 -6.39 41.33
CA GLY A 553 32.51 -7.40 41.26
C GLY A 553 31.35 -7.14 42.23
N GLY A 554 30.24 -7.87 42.05
CA GLY A 554 28.98 -7.71 42.79
C GLY A 554 27.91 -6.91 42.03
N ASP A 555 26.68 -6.89 42.53
CA ASP A 555 25.49 -6.21 41.97
C ASP A 555 25.54 -4.66 42.03
N ILE A 556 26.71 -4.05 41.81
CA ILE A 556 26.83 -2.59 41.72
C ILE A 556 26.20 -2.17 40.39
N ASN A 557 25.00 -1.59 40.44
CA ASN A 557 24.37 -1.08 39.23
C ASN A 557 25.07 0.19 38.73
N LEU A 558 25.63 0.11 37.52
CA LEU A 558 26.33 1.20 36.85
C LEU A 558 25.44 1.97 35.86
N LEU A 559 24.23 1.46 35.57
CA LEU A 559 23.27 2.04 34.63
C LEU A 559 21.88 2.09 35.28
N HIS A 560 21.50 3.23 35.85
CA HIS A 560 20.21 3.37 36.53
C HIS A 560 19.04 3.57 35.56
N ASP A 561 19.19 4.53 34.64
CA ASP A 561 18.13 4.93 33.71
C ASP A 561 18.13 4.12 32.41
N ARG A 562 16.98 4.10 31.73
CA ARG A 562 16.78 3.37 30.48
C ARG A 562 16.45 4.35 29.36
N TYR A 563 17.31 4.39 28.35
CA TYR A 563 17.22 5.34 27.25
C TYR A 563 17.34 4.66 25.88
N ILE A 564 16.58 5.15 24.91
CA ILE A 564 16.84 4.94 23.48
C ILE A 564 17.20 6.30 22.88
N LEU A 565 18.37 6.45 22.27
CA LEU A 565 18.77 7.63 21.51
C LEU A 565 18.89 7.27 20.02
N ILE A 566 18.35 8.12 19.14
CA ILE A 566 18.22 7.84 17.70
C ILE A 566 18.91 8.95 16.91
N PHE A 567 19.84 8.57 16.04
CA PHE A 567 20.71 9.46 15.28
C PHE A 567 20.53 9.28 13.77
N ASN A 568 20.59 10.38 13.03
CA ASN A 568 20.69 10.40 11.57
C ASN A 568 22.04 11.03 11.17
N GLY A 569 22.92 10.22 10.58
CA GLY A 569 24.35 10.51 10.56
C GLY A 569 24.88 10.73 11.99
N ASN A 570 25.59 11.83 12.20
CA ASN A 570 26.10 12.25 13.50
C ASN A 570 25.09 13.12 14.29
N ILE A 571 23.91 13.42 13.74
CA ILE A 571 22.92 14.31 14.35
C ILE A 571 21.97 13.48 15.22
N LEU A 572 21.87 13.82 16.50
CA LEU A 572 20.89 13.28 17.43
C LEU A 572 19.50 13.82 17.08
N GLN A 573 18.57 12.94 16.70
CA GLN A 573 17.27 13.32 16.14
C GLN A 573 16.09 13.09 17.11
N LYS A 574 16.13 12.01 17.89
CA LYS A 574 15.13 11.71 18.94
C LYS A 574 15.81 11.04 20.13
N GLY A 575 15.16 11.10 21.29
CA GLY A 575 15.45 10.20 22.39
C GLY A 575 14.21 9.90 23.23
N PHE A 576 14.25 8.79 23.95
CA PHE A 576 13.14 8.26 24.74
C PHE A 576 13.63 7.74 26.09
N HIS A 577 12.82 7.94 27.12
CA HIS A 577 12.98 7.31 28.44
C HIS A 577 11.90 6.25 28.66
N LEU A 578 12.28 5.11 29.27
CA LEU A 578 11.44 3.93 29.44
C LEU A 578 11.14 3.64 30.92
N SER A 579 9.87 3.41 31.26
CA SER A 579 9.47 3.08 32.64
C SER A 579 9.95 1.71 33.14
N ASN A 580 10.28 0.78 32.24
CA ASN A 580 10.82 -0.54 32.58
C ASN A 580 11.76 -1.07 31.47
N SER A 581 12.52 -2.14 31.76
CA SER A 581 13.43 -2.77 30.79
C SER A 581 12.68 -3.41 29.62
N ILE A 582 13.30 -3.40 28.43
CA ILE A 582 12.76 -4.02 27.21
C ILE A 582 12.59 -5.54 27.40
N GLN A 583 13.47 -6.19 28.17
CA GLN A 583 13.40 -7.63 28.46
C GLN A 583 12.17 -8.00 29.32
N GLY A 584 11.74 -7.11 30.22
CA GLY A 584 10.59 -7.30 31.12
C GLY A 584 9.28 -6.67 30.63
N ALA A 585 9.33 -5.93 29.52
CA ALA A 585 8.25 -5.10 29.00
C ALA A 585 6.92 -5.84 28.89
N THR A 586 5.85 -5.24 29.40
CA THR A 586 4.45 -5.74 29.33
C THR A 586 4.16 -7.08 30.01
N LYS A 587 5.16 -7.81 30.53
CA LYS A 587 4.99 -9.12 31.20
C LYS A 587 4.34 -8.98 32.59
N LYS A 588 5.00 -8.24 33.48
CA LYS A 588 4.63 -8.09 34.90
C LYS A 588 3.96 -6.75 35.22
N GLN A 589 4.18 -5.74 34.38
CA GLN A 589 3.71 -4.35 34.51
C GLN A 589 3.62 -3.73 33.10
N PRO A 590 2.78 -2.70 32.88
CA PRO A 590 2.77 -1.95 31.63
C PRO A 590 4.09 -1.20 31.37
N LEU A 591 4.37 -0.91 30.10
CA LEU A 591 5.51 -0.09 29.69
C LEU A 591 5.02 1.28 29.20
N LEU A 592 5.47 2.36 29.84
CA LEU A 592 5.30 3.72 29.37
C LEU A 592 6.62 4.18 28.74
N ILE A 593 6.54 4.77 27.55
CA ILE A 593 7.68 5.41 26.88
C ILE A 593 7.37 6.88 26.63
N THR A 594 8.29 7.75 27.05
CA THR A 594 8.18 9.20 26.96
C THR A 594 9.32 9.78 26.11
N PRO A 595 9.04 10.62 25.10
CA PRO A 595 10.08 11.32 24.36
C PRO A 595 10.80 12.33 25.25
N ILE A 596 12.11 12.47 25.05
CA ILE A 596 12.96 13.44 25.74
C ILE A 596 12.94 14.74 24.91
N PRO A 597 12.52 15.89 25.47
CA PRO A 597 12.53 17.18 24.77
C PRO A 597 13.92 17.56 24.25
N GLU A 598 13.98 18.23 23.11
CA GLU A 598 15.22 18.51 22.36
C GLU A 598 16.27 19.29 23.19
N ASP A 599 15.83 20.21 24.05
CA ASP A 599 16.69 20.99 24.95
C ASP A 599 17.30 20.14 26.09
N VAL A 600 16.70 18.99 26.41
CA VAL A 600 17.18 18.01 27.41
C VAL A 600 17.94 16.87 26.72
N LEU A 601 17.55 16.51 25.50
CA LEU A 601 18.04 15.38 24.71
C LEU A 601 19.56 15.40 24.53
N GLN A 602 20.13 16.56 24.18
CA GLN A 602 21.59 16.70 24.07
C GLN A 602 22.30 16.52 25.41
N LYS A 603 21.70 16.92 26.54
CA LYS A 603 22.27 16.75 27.89
C LYS A 603 22.33 15.28 28.27
N VAL A 604 21.30 14.50 27.94
CA VAL A 604 21.29 13.03 28.13
C VAL A 604 22.35 12.34 27.28
N ASN A 605 22.48 12.72 26.00
CA ASN A 605 23.56 12.21 25.15
C ASN A 605 24.95 12.54 25.70
N ASN A 606 25.18 13.77 26.15
CA ASN A 606 26.45 14.15 26.77
C ASN A 606 26.73 13.29 28.01
N HIS A 607 25.73 13.05 28.87
CA HIS A 607 25.87 12.19 30.05
C HIS A 607 26.28 10.74 29.70
N ILE A 608 25.73 10.15 28.63
CA ILE A 608 26.13 8.79 28.19
C ILE A 608 27.57 8.78 27.67
N ASN A 609 27.99 9.80 26.91
CA ASN A 609 29.38 9.92 26.45
C ASN A 609 30.36 10.19 27.60
N ASP A 610 29.95 10.95 28.63
CA ASP A 610 30.68 11.15 29.88
C ASP A 610 30.82 9.84 30.68
N LEU A 611 29.80 8.98 30.69
CA LEU A 611 29.88 7.65 31.32
C LEU A 611 30.87 6.74 30.60
N ILE A 612 30.88 6.75 29.26
CA ILE A 612 31.80 5.94 28.44
C ILE A 612 33.25 6.42 28.64
N SER A 613 33.53 7.70 28.44
CA SER A 613 34.90 8.27 28.53
C SER A 613 35.54 8.10 29.92
N LYS A 614 34.75 8.13 31.00
CA LYS A 614 35.24 7.84 32.37
C LYS A 614 35.74 6.40 32.56
N THR A 615 35.43 5.48 31.64
CA THR A 615 35.95 4.10 31.69
C THR A 615 37.33 3.95 31.06
N GLU A 616 37.71 4.85 30.13
CA GLU A 616 38.97 4.80 29.38
C GLU A 616 40.18 5.27 30.21
N ILE A 617 39.94 5.82 31.40
CA ILE A 617 40.98 6.27 32.35
C ILE A 617 41.57 5.06 33.09
N GLU A 618 42.90 4.93 33.07
CA GLU A 618 43.59 3.87 33.83
C GLU A 618 43.31 4.00 35.34
N ASN A 619 43.00 2.87 35.98
CA ASN A 619 42.48 2.74 37.36
C ASN A 619 41.00 3.13 37.58
N SER A 620 40.18 3.23 36.52
CA SER A 620 38.73 3.36 36.66
C SER A 620 38.08 2.16 37.38
N VAL A 621 36.97 2.41 38.10
CA VAL A 621 36.20 1.38 38.83
C VAL A 621 35.31 0.55 37.87
N ILE A 622 35.20 0.98 36.61
CA ILE A 622 34.29 0.43 35.61
C ILE A 622 35.08 -0.08 34.41
N LYS A 623 34.86 -1.34 34.04
CA LYS A 623 35.41 -1.97 32.84
C LYS A 623 34.31 -2.23 31.83
N ILE A 624 34.43 -1.67 30.63
CA ILE A 624 33.60 -2.05 29.49
C ILE A 624 34.13 -3.36 28.89
N ILE A 625 33.23 -4.31 28.64
CA ILE A 625 33.56 -5.58 27.97
C ILE A 625 32.67 -5.73 26.73
N PRO A 626 33.22 -5.84 25.51
CA PRO A 626 32.42 -6.17 24.33
C PRO A 626 31.91 -7.62 24.45
N LEU A 627 30.59 -7.81 24.39
CA LEU A 627 29.98 -9.14 24.27
C LEU A 627 29.88 -9.60 22.82
N TYR A 628 29.64 -8.64 21.91
CA TYR A 628 29.64 -8.81 20.45
C TYR A 628 29.97 -7.47 19.78
N ASN A 629 30.64 -7.52 18.63
CA ASN A 629 30.97 -6.35 17.80
C ASN A 629 31.07 -6.79 16.34
N TYR A 630 30.17 -6.28 15.49
CA TYR A 630 30.12 -6.62 14.05
C TYR A 630 31.39 -6.25 13.26
N LYS A 631 32.24 -5.36 13.79
CA LYS A 631 33.53 -5.02 13.16
C LYS A 631 34.52 -6.19 13.28
N ASP A 632 34.51 -6.88 14.42
CA ASP A 632 35.44 -7.98 14.73
C ASP A 632 35.05 -9.29 14.04
N THR A 633 33.76 -9.46 13.66
CA THR A 633 33.32 -10.56 12.80
C THR A 633 33.64 -10.29 11.33
N LYS A 634 33.67 -9.03 10.86
CA LYS A 634 34.15 -8.71 9.51
C LYS A 634 35.64 -9.02 9.32
N THR A 635 36.48 -8.85 10.34
CA THR A 635 37.88 -9.30 10.33
C THR A 635 38.03 -10.84 10.34
N LYS A 636 36.94 -11.59 10.50
CA LYS A 636 36.87 -13.06 10.33
C LYS A 636 36.10 -13.49 9.07
N LEU A 637 35.71 -12.52 8.25
CA LEU A 637 35.10 -12.72 6.91
C LEU A 637 36.05 -12.31 5.78
N GLU A 638 37.34 -12.15 6.09
CA GLU A 638 38.36 -12.65 5.16
C GLU A 638 38.18 -14.17 5.06
N ILE A 639 37.51 -14.59 3.98
CA ILE A 639 37.37 -16.01 3.64
C ILE A 639 38.78 -16.55 3.42
N ASN A 640 39.15 -17.58 4.17
CA ASN A 640 40.44 -18.25 3.99
C ASN A 640 40.44 -18.93 2.61
N ASP A 641 41.08 -18.27 1.63
CA ASP A 641 40.95 -18.52 0.19
C ASP A 641 41.69 -19.80 -0.27
N GLU A 642 42.15 -20.62 0.68
CA GLU A 642 43.17 -21.67 0.53
C GLU A 642 42.60 -23.02 0.06
N GLU A 643 41.40 -23.40 0.50
CA GLU A 643 40.77 -24.67 0.10
C GLU A 643 39.68 -24.43 -0.95
N LYS A 644 40.03 -24.69 -2.22
CA LYS A 644 39.11 -24.61 -3.37
C LYS A 644 38.76 -25.98 -3.97
N ILE A 645 39.48 -27.01 -3.54
CA ILE A 645 39.64 -28.33 -4.17
C ILE A 645 39.59 -29.38 -3.06
N ALA A 646 38.81 -30.46 -3.20
CA ALA A 646 38.67 -31.46 -2.13
C ALA A 646 39.94 -32.29 -1.87
N ASN A 647 40.75 -32.55 -2.91
CA ASN A 647 42.06 -33.16 -2.77
C ASN A 647 43.05 -32.57 -3.79
N ALA A 648 43.99 -31.74 -3.32
CA ALA A 648 44.96 -31.06 -4.18
C ALA A 648 45.91 -32.02 -4.93
N LYS A 649 46.25 -33.17 -4.35
CA LYS A 649 47.09 -34.19 -5.01
C LYS A 649 46.35 -34.87 -6.15
N LEU A 650 45.07 -35.18 -5.93
CA LEU A 650 44.18 -35.72 -6.96
C LEU A 650 43.93 -34.70 -8.07
N TYR A 651 43.77 -33.41 -7.75
CA TYR A 651 43.61 -32.36 -8.75
C TYR A 651 44.82 -32.23 -9.67
N GLU A 652 46.04 -32.11 -9.12
CA GLU A 652 47.23 -32.02 -9.97
C GLU A 652 47.47 -33.32 -10.78
N GLN A 653 47.11 -34.51 -10.25
CA GLN A 653 47.09 -35.74 -11.04
C GLN A 653 46.09 -35.67 -12.21
N LEU A 654 44.82 -35.38 -11.92
CA LEU A 654 43.77 -35.27 -12.94
C LEU A 654 44.10 -34.21 -13.99
N LYS A 655 44.69 -33.09 -13.58
CA LYS A 655 45.14 -32.01 -14.45
C LYS A 655 46.25 -32.48 -15.39
N LEU A 656 47.31 -33.11 -14.87
CA LEU A 656 48.40 -33.67 -15.67
C LEU A 656 47.92 -34.73 -16.67
N GLU A 657 46.93 -35.55 -16.28
CA GLU A 657 46.39 -36.62 -17.13
C GLU A 657 45.32 -36.13 -18.12
N ILE A 658 44.54 -35.08 -17.83
CA ILE A 658 43.30 -34.71 -18.57
C ILE A 658 43.35 -33.32 -19.24
N THR A 659 44.28 -32.40 -18.94
CA THR A 659 44.32 -31.08 -19.63
C THR A 659 45.14 -31.03 -20.93
N LYS A 660 45.47 -32.18 -21.52
CA LYS A 660 46.01 -32.27 -22.89
C LYS A 660 44.99 -32.91 -23.80
N ASP A 661 44.70 -32.28 -24.94
CA ASP A 661 43.62 -32.68 -25.84
C ASP A 661 43.79 -34.13 -26.38
N GLU A 662 45.06 -34.55 -26.57
CA GLU A 662 45.50 -35.92 -26.91
C GLU A 662 45.11 -36.98 -25.86
N ASN A 663 45.02 -36.61 -24.58
CA ASN A 663 44.78 -37.55 -23.48
C ASN A 663 43.29 -37.70 -23.10
N VAL A 664 42.44 -36.73 -23.48
CA VAL A 664 41.00 -36.73 -23.16
C VAL A 664 40.29 -37.85 -23.94
N SER A 665 40.29 -39.05 -23.33
CA SER A 665 39.83 -40.29 -23.94
C SER A 665 39.00 -41.12 -22.96
N LYS A 666 38.07 -41.92 -23.50
CA LYS A 666 37.11 -42.71 -22.73
C LYS A 666 37.78 -43.61 -21.69
N ASN A 667 38.79 -44.37 -22.11
CA ASN A 667 39.52 -45.32 -21.26
C ASN A 667 40.18 -44.65 -20.03
N VAL A 668 40.63 -43.39 -20.16
CA VAL A 668 41.25 -42.65 -19.04
C VAL A 668 40.18 -42.23 -18.03
N ILE A 669 39.08 -41.65 -18.51
CA ILE A 669 37.98 -41.16 -17.66
C ILE A 669 37.28 -42.33 -16.93
N GLU A 670 37.02 -43.44 -17.61
CA GLU A 670 36.42 -44.65 -17.02
C GLU A 670 37.31 -45.30 -15.94
N ASN A 671 38.64 -45.26 -16.12
CA ASN A 671 39.60 -45.75 -15.13
C ASN A 671 39.56 -44.91 -13.83
N PHE A 672 39.45 -43.58 -13.95
CA PHE A 672 39.28 -42.69 -12.80
C PHE A 672 37.97 -42.95 -12.04
N ILE A 673 36.84 -43.08 -12.75
CA ILE A 673 35.54 -43.42 -12.14
C ILE A 673 35.61 -44.78 -11.44
N SER A 674 36.15 -45.79 -12.11
CA SER A 674 36.28 -47.15 -11.57
C SER A 674 37.15 -47.18 -10.30
N LYS A 675 38.23 -46.39 -10.24
CA LYS A 675 39.03 -46.20 -9.02
C LYS A 675 38.27 -45.47 -7.91
N ALA A 676 37.50 -44.44 -8.23
CA ALA A 676 36.74 -43.67 -7.24
C ALA A 676 35.61 -44.50 -6.60
N LEU A 677 34.88 -45.26 -7.42
CA LEU A 677 33.82 -46.18 -6.97
C LEU A 677 34.40 -47.31 -6.11
N SER A 678 35.42 -48.02 -6.60
CA SER A 678 36.01 -49.18 -5.89
C SER A 678 36.64 -48.83 -4.54
N LYS A 679 37.19 -47.61 -4.38
CA LYS A 679 37.77 -47.14 -3.11
C LYS A 679 36.77 -46.50 -2.15
N LYS A 680 35.50 -46.32 -2.54
CA LYS A 680 34.49 -45.53 -1.80
C LYS A 680 34.89 -44.06 -1.55
N THR A 681 35.83 -43.52 -2.31
CA THR A 681 36.27 -42.10 -2.23
C THR A 681 35.50 -41.21 -3.20
N PHE A 682 34.34 -41.67 -3.71
CA PHE A 682 33.60 -40.98 -4.77
C PHE A 682 33.20 -39.53 -4.44
N PRO A 683 32.75 -39.16 -3.22
CA PRO A 683 32.40 -37.76 -2.91
C PRO A 683 33.59 -36.80 -2.98
N GLU A 684 34.76 -37.22 -2.49
CA GLU A 684 36.02 -36.45 -2.52
C GLU A 684 36.56 -36.33 -3.96
N PHE A 685 36.45 -37.42 -4.72
CA PHE A 685 36.76 -37.45 -6.15
C PHE A 685 35.87 -36.48 -6.94
N TRP A 686 34.55 -36.59 -6.81
CA TRP A 686 33.62 -35.80 -7.63
C TRP A 686 33.64 -34.31 -7.27
N ALA A 687 33.83 -33.97 -5.99
CA ALA A 687 34.09 -32.61 -5.54
C ALA A 687 35.35 -32.01 -6.22
N THR A 688 36.45 -32.78 -6.26
CA THR A 688 37.69 -32.40 -6.95
C THR A 688 37.50 -32.30 -8.47
N PHE A 689 36.80 -33.26 -9.07
CA PHE A 689 36.58 -33.38 -10.51
C PHE A 689 35.65 -32.29 -11.05
N GLY A 690 34.60 -31.90 -10.31
CA GLY A 690 33.74 -30.78 -10.66
C GLY A 690 34.47 -29.44 -10.72
N TYR A 691 35.53 -29.26 -9.92
CA TYR A 691 36.40 -28.08 -10.02
C TYR A 691 37.34 -28.15 -11.24
N LEU A 692 37.81 -29.35 -11.62
CA LEU A 692 38.55 -29.54 -12.87
C LEU A 692 37.71 -29.20 -14.10
N LEU A 693 36.45 -29.70 -14.17
CA LEU A 693 35.51 -29.35 -15.24
C LEU A 693 35.35 -27.83 -15.35
N ALA A 694 35.14 -27.15 -14.22
CA ALA A 694 35.01 -25.69 -14.16
C ALA A 694 36.27 -24.88 -14.50
N THR A 695 37.42 -25.54 -14.73
CA THR A 695 38.73 -24.88 -14.97
C THR A 695 39.47 -25.41 -16.20
N THR A 696 38.88 -26.33 -16.97
CA THR A 696 39.42 -26.85 -18.23
C THR A 696 38.66 -26.27 -19.43
N THR A 697 39.26 -26.30 -20.61
CA THR A 697 38.64 -25.93 -21.90
C THR A 697 38.05 -27.13 -22.65
N HIS A 698 37.95 -28.28 -21.97
CA HIS A 698 37.56 -29.58 -22.55
C HIS A 698 36.34 -30.18 -21.84
N ASP A 699 35.58 -29.42 -21.05
CA ASP A 699 34.52 -29.96 -20.20
C ASP A 699 33.37 -30.55 -21.01
N ASP A 700 32.95 -29.94 -22.13
CA ASP A 700 32.00 -30.55 -23.08
C ASP A 700 32.49 -31.92 -23.62
N LYS A 701 33.78 -32.01 -23.96
CA LYS A 701 34.43 -33.26 -24.44
C LYS A 701 34.49 -34.32 -23.33
N ILE A 702 34.62 -33.91 -22.07
CA ILE A 702 34.63 -34.81 -20.91
C ILE A 702 33.20 -35.24 -20.56
N ILE A 703 32.22 -34.32 -20.55
CA ILE A 703 30.80 -34.60 -20.26
C ILE A 703 30.21 -35.55 -21.31
N SER A 704 30.43 -35.32 -22.60
CA SER A 704 29.97 -36.22 -23.66
C SER A 704 30.61 -37.62 -23.58
N ILE A 705 31.85 -37.74 -23.08
CA ILE A 705 32.43 -39.06 -22.75
C ILE A 705 31.70 -39.69 -21.56
N LEU A 706 31.49 -38.94 -20.47
CA LEU A 706 30.80 -39.37 -19.25
C LEU A 706 29.36 -39.86 -19.52
N GLU A 707 28.68 -39.26 -20.47
CA GLU A 707 27.33 -39.66 -20.91
C GLU A 707 27.30 -41.04 -21.58
N THR A 708 28.44 -41.54 -22.04
CA THR A 708 28.57 -42.89 -22.64
C THR A 708 29.11 -43.95 -21.66
N VAL A 709 29.31 -43.62 -20.38
CA VAL A 709 29.84 -44.56 -19.36
C VAL A 709 28.71 -45.46 -18.84
N ASP A 710 28.63 -46.67 -19.41
CA ASP A 710 27.63 -47.67 -19.01
C ASP A 710 28.02 -48.33 -17.67
N ASN A 711 27.71 -47.65 -16.58
CA ASN A 711 27.90 -48.17 -15.22
C ASN A 711 26.76 -47.69 -14.29
N PRO A 712 25.77 -48.54 -13.96
CA PRO A 712 24.64 -48.16 -13.10
C PRO A 712 25.05 -47.62 -11.72
N MET A 713 26.18 -48.07 -11.16
CA MET A 713 26.67 -47.57 -9.86
C MET A 713 27.18 -46.13 -9.93
N PHE A 714 27.61 -45.64 -11.11
CA PHE A 714 28.07 -44.27 -11.28
C PHE A 714 26.94 -43.26 -11.02
N ALA A 715 25.76 -43.47 -11.61
CA ALA A 715 24.58 -42.64 -11.38
C ALA A 715 24.10 -42.66 -9.90
N VAL A 716 24.15 -43.84 -9.27
CA VAL A 716 23.74 -44.02 -7.86
C VAL A 716 24.67 -43.27 -6.90
N GLU A 717 26.00 -43.38 -7.07
CA GLU A 717 26.95 -42.64 -6.23
C GLU A 717 26.95 -41.13 -6.55
N LEU A 718 26.62 -40.74 -7.79
CA LEU A 718 26.41 -39.35 -8.19
C LEU A 718 25.20 -38.72 -7.48
N ARG A 719 24.05 -39.41 -7.41
CA ARG A 719 22.93 -38.98 -6.56
C ARG A 719 23.34 -38.86 -5.10
N LYS A 720 23.98 -39.88 -4.52
CA LYS A 720 24.41 -39.87 -3.11
C LYS A 720 25.36 -38.71 -2.79
N TYR A 721 26.25 -38.35 -3.72
CA TYR A 721 27.06 -37.13 -3.60
C TYR A 721 26.16 -35.90 -3.44
N MET A 722 25.21 -35.66 -4.36
CA MET A 722 24.28 -34.53 -4.24
C MET A 722 23.45 -34.57 -2.94
N GLU A 723 22.92 -35.73 -2.54
CA GLU A 723 22.18 -35.90 -1.28
C GLU A 723 23.04 -35.55 -0.05
N SER A 724 24.33 -35.90 -0.05
CA SER A 724 25.24 -35.60 1.06
C SER A 724 25.51 -34.11 1.26
N THR A 725 25.33 -33.29 0.21
CA THR A 725 25.63 -31.84 0.29
C THR A 725 24.73 -31.07 1.26
N ILE A 726 23.56 -31.59 1.63
CA ILE A 726 22.65 -30.90 2.56
C ILE A 726 23.10 -30.98 4.03
N SER A 727 24.00 -31.90 4.37
CA SER A 727 24.38 -32.22 5.76
C SER A 727 25.87 -32.02 6.05
N ALA A 728 26.72 -32.05 5.03
CA ALA A 728 28.15 -31.77 5.15
C ALA A 728 28.43 -30.26 5.19
N LYS A 729 29.45 -29.86 5.97
CA LYS A 729 30.01 -28.49 5.92
C LYS A 729 30.97 -28.34 4.72
N PHE A 730 30.41 -28.59 3.53
CA PHE A 730 31.07 -28.86 2.23
C PHE A 730 31.92 -30.14 2.17
N PRO A 731 31.83 -30.86 1.03
CA PRO A 731 32.99 -31.21 0.22
C PRO A 731 33.20 -30.15 -0.87
N LEU A 732 34.47 -29.75 -1.02
CA LEU A 732 34.94 -28.52 -1.66
C LEU A 732 34.64 -28.36 -3.17
N GLY A 733 34.52 -27.11 -3.62
CA GLY A 733 34.28 -26.74 -5.02
C GLY A 733 33.92 -25.26 -5.14
N PHE A 734 34.93 -24.39 -5.10
CA PHE A 734 34.77 -22.96 -4.77
C PHE A 734 34.03 -22.10 -5.82
N SER A 735 33.42 -21.01 -5.34
CA SER A 735 32.60 -20.06 -6.08
C SER A 735 33.34 -18.77 -6.50
N GLN A 736 33.43 -18.47 -7.79
CA GLN A 736 33.80 -17.12 -8.23
C GLN A 736 32.70 -16.08 -7.96
N ARG A 737 33.08 -14.80 -7.87
CA ARG A 737 32.21 -13.63 -7.63
C ARG A 737 31.30 -13.25 -8.83
N ARG A 738 30.79 -14.20 -9.60
CA ARG A 738 29.64 -13.92 -10.50
C ARG A 738 28.35 -14.09 -9.71
N ARG A 739 27.45 -13.11 -9.87
CA ARG A 739 26.15 -12.95 -9.17
C ARG A 739 25.53 -14.33 -8.89
N TYR A 740 25.21 -14.64 -7.64
CA TYR A 740 24.36 -15.77 -7.26
C TYR A 740 23.21 -15.22 -6.44
N ARG A 741 21.97 -15.44 -6.87
CA ARG A 741 20.80 -15.32 -5.99
C ARG A 741 20.19 -16.71 -5.82
N GLU A 742 19.76 -16.99 -4.60
CA GLU A 742 18.97 -18.18 -4.28
C GLU A 742 17.57 -17.97 -4.89
N HIS A 743 17.15 -18.86 -5.79
CA HIS A 743 15.75 -18.93 -6.22
C HIS A 743 15.05 -19.98 -5.35
N ASP A 744 13.99 -19.57 -4.65
CA ASP A 744 13.18 -20.48 -3.85
C ASP A 744 12.26 -21.31 -4.76
N PHE A 745 12.67 -22.53 -5.06
CA PHE A 745 11.88 -23.50 -5.84
C PHE A 745 10.90 -24.30 -4.97
N HIS A 746 10.68 -23.94 -3.70
CA HIS A 746 9.70 -24.63 -2.85
C HIS A 746 8.28 -24.60 -3.42
N PHE A 747 7.94 -23.57 -4.21
CA PHE A 747 6.64 -23.42 -4.88
C PHE A 747 6.26 -24.65 -5.73
N LEU A 748 7.23 -25.31 -6.37
CA LEU A 748 7.03 -26.54 -7.16
C LEU A 748 6.43 -27.70 -6.35
N PHE A 749 6.50 -27.66 -5.02
CA PHE A 749 6.01 -28.73 -4.15
C PHE A 749 4.72 -28.39 -3.40
N ILE A 750 4.21 -27.16 -3.50
CA ILE A 750 3.08 -26.66 -2.70
C ILE A 750 1.98 -25.93 -3.50
N GLU A 751 2.25 -25.52 -4.74
CA GLU A 751 1.29 -24.78 -5.57
C GLU A 751 0.59 -25.68 -6.60
N GLU A 752 -0.48 -25.17 -7.20
CA GLU A 752 -1.26 -25.90 -8.20
C GLU A 752 -0.63 -25.80 -9.60
N PHE A 753 -1.06 -26.68 -10.51
CA PHE A 753 -0.51 -26.80 -11.87
C PHE A 753 -0.40 -25.44 -12.57
N LYS A 754 -1.48 -24.64 -12.50
CA LYS A 754 -1.56 -23.32 -13.12
C LYS A 754 -0.46 -22.37 -12.65
N ASP A 755 -0.33 -22.18 -11.33
CA ASP A 755 0.62 -21.23 -10.74
C ASP A 755 2.06 -21.61 -11.08
N ILE A 756 2.35 -22.91 -11.08
CA ILE A 756 3.64 -23.47 -11.48
C ILE A 756 3.93 -23.14 -12.95
N VAL A 757 2.98 -23.36 -13.87
CA VAL A 757 3.16 -23.01 -15.29
C VAL A 757 3.36 -21.51 -15.47
N GLU A 758 2.50 -20.67 -14.91
CA GLU A 758 2.60 -19.22 -15.03
C GLU A 758 3.93 -18.67 -14.50
N LYS A 759 4.45 -19.20 -13.37
CA LYS A 759 5.72 -18.78 -12.80
C LYS A 759 6.91 -19.25 -13.63
N ILE A 760 6.93 -20.50 -14.08
CA ILE A 760 8.04 -21.03 -14.87
C ILE A 760 8.13 -20.36 -16.24
N VAL A 761 7.00 -20.13 -16.92
CA VAL A 761 6.97 -19.42 -18.21
C VAL A 761 7.51 -17.98 -18.06
N ARG A 762 7.30 -17.31 -16.91
CA ARG A 762 7.91 -16.00 -16.61
C ARG A 762 9.39 -16.08 -16.21
N LEU A 763 9.84 -17.20 -15.62
CA LEU A 763 11.23 -17.41 -15.19
C LEU A 763 12.17 -17.81 -16.34
N GLY A 764 11.69 -18.61 -17.29
CA GLY A 764 12.49 -19.12 -18.41
C GLY A 764 13.14 -18.01 -19.26
N ASP A 765 12.47 -16.86 -19.36
CA ASP A 765 12.94 -15.66 -20.05
C ASP A 765 14.22 -15.03 -19.45
N TYR A 766 14.53 -15.29 -18.18
CA TYR A 766 15.63 -14.64 -17.44
C TYR A 766 16.65 -15.62 -16.84
N ILE A 767 16.44 -16.92 -17.01
CA ILE A 767 17.19 -17.95 -16.28
C ILE A 767 18.67 -18.07 -16.72
N SER A 768 18.97 -17.74 -17.98
CA SER A 768 20.33 -17.71 -18.54
C SER A 768 21.12 -16.45 -18.16
N GLU A 769 20.45 -15.31 -17.97
CA GLU A 769 21.09 -14.07 -17.49
C GLU A 769 21.51 -14.14 -16.00
N THR A 770 21.14 -15.22 -15.30
CA THR A 770 21.17 -15.32 -13.85
C THR A 770 21.83 -16.60 -13.31
N TYR A 771 23.17 -16.65 -13.33
CA TYR A 771 24.06 -16.67 -12.14
C TYR A 771 25.38 -17.45 -12.30
N GLY A 772 26.29 -17.31 -11.33
CA GLY A 772 27.44 -18.21 -11.13
C GLY A 772 27.07 -19.37 -10.21
N TYR A 773 27.35 -20.61 -10.63
CA TYR A 773 26.75 -21.84 -10.07
C TYR A 773 27.12 -22.18 -8.62
N GLY A 774 28.21 -21.61 -8.07
CA GLY A 774 28.53 -21.66 -6.63
C GLY A 774 28.94 -23.02 -6.03
N ASN A 775 28.68 -24.16 -6.69
CA ASN A 775 29.32 -25.46 -6.49
C ASN A 775 29.27 -26.21 -7.83
N TYR A 776 30.41 -26.29 -8.52
CA TYR A 776 30.47 -26.88 -9.85
C TYR A 776 30.29 -28.40 -9.85
N GLY A 777 30.71 -29.12 -8.80
CA GLY A 777 30.45 -30.56 -8.68
C GLY A 777 28.96 -30.89 -8.59
N VAL A 778 28.16 -30.03 -7.94
CA VAL A 778 26.69 -30.16 -7.94
C VAL A 778 26.09 -29.75 -9.28
N TYR A 779 26.61 -28.69 -9.94
CA TYR A 779 26.13 -28.27 -11.26
C TYR A 779 26.32 -29.35 -12.34
N TYR A 780 27.57 -29.76 -12.60
CA TYR A 780 27.85 -30.82 -13.57
C TYR A 780 27.24 -32.15 -13.15
N GLY A 781 27.15 -32.43 -11.84
CA GLY A 781 26.49 -33.64 -11.33
C GLY A 781 24.99 -33.68 -11.59
N CYS A 782 24.27 -32.57 -11.41
CA CYS A 782 22.85 -32.47 -11.73
C CYS A 782 22.58 -32.52 -13.23
N SER A 783 23.39 -31.85 -14.06
CA SER A 783 23.28 -31.92 -15.52
C SER A 783 23.54 -33.34 -16.04
N LEU A 784 24.61 -33.98 -15.58
CA LEU A 784 24.98 -35.32 -16.02
C LEU A 784 23.96 -36.38 -15.57
N LEU A 785 23.47 -36.30 -14.32
CA LEU A 785 22.48 -37.26 -13.80
C LEU A 785 21.15 -37.21 -14.58
N LEU A 786 20.71 -36.01 -14.98
CA LEU A 786 19.51 -35.81 -15.82
C LEU A 786 19.62 -36.58 -17.16
N ASN A 787 20.81 -36.57 -17.76
CA ASN A 787 21.09 -37.18 -19.05
C ASN A 787 21.30 -38.70 -18.93
N ILE A 788 22.17 -39.16 -18.02
CA ILE A 788 22.53 -40.60 -17.92
C ILE A 788 21.47 -41.47 -17.23
N ASN A 789 20.77 -40.97 -16.20
CA ASN A 789 19.80 -41.77 -15.46
C ASN A 789 18.69 -40.91 -14.83
N PHE A 790 17.64 -40.71 -15.62
CA PHE A 790 16.44 -39.98 -15.23
C PHE A 790 15.75 -40.55 -13.98
N ASN A 791 15.82 -41.87 -13.72
CA ASN A 791 15.17 -42.46 -12.55
C ASN A 791 15.88 -42.07 -11.25
N GLU A 792 17.22 -42.09 -11.23
CA GLU A 792 18.00 -41.57 -10.10
C GLU A 792 17.86 -40.05 -9.97
N TYR A 793 17.71 -39.32 -11.08
CA TYR A 793 17.39 -37.88 -11.05
C TYR A 793 16.03 -37.60 -10.38
N ILE A 794 14.99 -38.40 -10.68
CA ILE A 794 13.70 -38.34 -9.98
C ILE A 794 13.85 -38.67 -8.49
N THR A 795 14.61 -39.71 -8.12
CA THR A 795 14.87 -40.03 -6.70
C THR A 795 15.53 -38.87 -5.95
N LEU A 796 16.43 -38.12 -6.59
CA LEU A 796 17.04 -36.92 -6.00
C LEU A 796 16.01 -35.80 -5.78
N ILE A 797 15.04 -35.63 -6.68
CA ILE A 797 13.95 -34.66 -6.48
C ILE A 797 13.00 -35.10 -5.36
N GLU A 798 12.67 -36.40 -5.27
CA GLU A 798 11.87 -36.93 -4.16
C GLU A 798 12.58 -36.75 -2.81
N PHE A 799 13.91 -36.93 -2.75
CA PHE A 799 14.72 -36.58 -1.59
C PHE A 799 14.55 -35.09 -1.23
N ILE A 800 14.75 -34.17 -2.18
CA ILE A 800 14.59 -32.72 -1.96
C ILE A 800 13.18 -32.38 -1.44
N LYS A 801 12.12 -32.91 -2.06
CA LYS A 801 10.72 -32.74 -1.63
C LYS A 801 10.50 -33.20 -0.18
N ASN A 802 11.04 -34.37 0.17
CA ASN A 802 10.96 -34.90 1.53
C ASN A 802 11.75 -34.06 2.55
N GLN A 803 12.87 -33.47 2.16
CA GLN A 803 13.64 -32.58 3.03
C GLN A 803 12.93 -31.24 3.27
N TYR A 804 12.27 -30.67 2.25
CA TYR A 804 11.39 -29.51 2.43
C TYR A 804 10.23 -29.83 3.39
N ALA A 805 9.55 -30.97 3.22
CA ALA A 805 8.46 -31.39 4.09
C ALA A 805 8.90 -31.58 5.55
N ARG A 806 10.10 -32.12 5.79
CA ARG A 806 10.67 -32.33 7.14
C ARG A 806 11.13 -31.05 7.85
N ASN A 807 11.50 -30.01 7.10
CA ASN A 807 12.02 -28.75 7.66
C ASN A 807 10.97 -27.64 7.80
N LYS A 808 9.67 -27.94 7.59
CA LYS A 808 8.54 -26.99 7.57
C LYS A 808 8.39 -26.08 8.82
N ASN A 809 9.03 -26.45 9.94
CA ASN A 809 8.99 -25.72 11.22
C ASN A 809 10.39 -25.22 11.67
N LYS A 810 11.32 -24.98 10.73
CA LYS A 810 12.64 -24.40 10.99
C LYS A 810 12.95 -23.34 9.93
N ASP A 811 13.90 -22.45 10.22
CA ASP A 811 14.30 -21.34 9.34
C ASP A 811 14.45 -21.84 7.88
N LEU A 812 13.66 -21.22 6.99
CA LEU A 812 13.53 -21.61 5.58
C LEU A 812 14.87 -21.48 4.82
N LYS A 813 15.84 -20.74 5.37
CA LYS A 813 17.23 -20.73 4.90
C LYS A 813 18.09 -21.83 5.51
N ASN A 814 17.66 -23.08 5.36
CA ASN A 814 18.60 -24.21 5.36
C ASN A 814 19.44 -24.17 4.07
N ALA A 815 20.43 -23.25 4.04
CA ALA A 815 21.14 -22.83 2.84
C ALA A 815 21.72 -23.97 1.98
N PRO A 816 22.24 -25.10 2.52
CA PRO A 816 22.64 -26.25 1.72
C PRO A 816 21.51 -26.88 0.89
N LEU A 817 20.31 -27.04 1.46
CA LEU A 817 19.14 -27.58 0.76
C LEU A 817 18.63 -26.62 -0.32
N SER A 818 18.53 -25.31 0.02
CA SER A 818 18.16 -24.28 -0.94
C SER A 818 19.14 -24.24 -2.11
N LYS A 819 20.45 -24.24 -1.85
CA LYS A 819 21.49 -24.23 -2.88
C LYS A 819 21.45 -25.46 -3.79
N LEU A 820 21.26 -26.67 -3.23
CA LEU A 820 21.07 -27.89 -4.01
C LEU A 820 19.83 -27.78 -4.92
N SER A 821 18.69 -27.35 -4.38
CA SER A 821 17.46 -27.22 -5.16
C SER A 821 17.57 -26.14 -6.25
N THR A 822 18.19 -24.99 -5.97
CA THR A 822 18.44 -23.93 -6.96
C THR A 822 19.28 -24.45 -8.11
N ILE A 823 20.37 -25.16 -7.84
CA ILE A 823 21.24 -25.70 -8.90
C ILE A 823 20.52 -26.80 -9.70
N LEU A 824 19.77 -27.69 -9.03
CA LEU A 824 19.07 -28.79 -9.70
C LEU A 824 17.94 -28.30 -10.61
N PHE A 825 17.10 -27.38 -10.13
CA PHE A 825 15.98 -26.85 -10.93
C PHE A 825 16.41 -25.81 -11.96
N ALA A 826 17.51 -25.07 -11.73
CA ALA A 826 18.13 -24.27 -12.79
C ALA A 826 18.60 -25.16 -13.95
N ASN A 827 19.32 -26.25 -13.68
CA ASN A 827 19.72 -27.21 -14.73
C ASN A 827 18.52 -27.81 -15.48
N LEU A 828 17.45 -28.17 -14.76
CA LEU A 828 16.24 -28.73 -15.39
C LEU A 828 15.61 -27.77 -16.40
N LEU A 829 15.44 -26.51 -15.98
CA LEU A 829 14.81 -25.47 -16.77
C LEU A 829 15.74 -24.96 -17.88
N GLU A 830 17.05 -24.89 -17.64
CA GLU A 830 18.03 -24.55 -18.68
C GLU A 830 17.99 -25.59 -19.82
N SER A 831 18.06 -26.88 -19.46
CA SER A 831 17.94 -27.96 -20.44
C SER A 831 16.61 -27.93 -21.20
N LEU A 832 15.49 -27.76 -20.52
CA LEU A 832 14.16 -27.74 -21.14
C LEU A 832 13.89 -26.55 -22.07
N PHE A 833 14.40 -25.36 -21.74
CA PHE A 833 14.11 -24.14 -22.52
C PHE A 833 15.15 -23.89 -23.63
N TRP A 834 16.41 -24.31 -23.42
CA TRP A 834 17.55 -23.92 -24.25
C TRP A 834 18.40 -25.08 -24.81
N ARG A 835 18.14 -26.34 -24.43
CA ARG A 835 18.92 -27.51 -24.93
C ARG A 835 18.07 -28.64 -25.51
N ASP A 836 16.79 -28.76 -25.13
CA ASP A 836 15.85 -29.78 -25.62
C ASP A 836 15.14 -29.37 -26.92
N ASP A 837 15.89 -29.00 -27.95
CA ASP A 837 15.31 -28.58 -29.23
C ASP A 837 14.41 -29.66 -29.85
N SER A 838 14.76 -30.94 -29.68
CA SER A 838 13.96 -32.08 -30.16
C SER A 838 12.63 -32.31 -29.40
N GLY A 839 12.47 -31.70 -28.21
CA GLY A 839 11.36 -31.93 -27.30
C GLY A 839 11.36 -33.31 -26.63
N VAL A 840 12.47 -34.07 -26.71
CA VAL A 840 12.58 -35.45 -26.20
C VAL A 840 12.66 -35.47 -24.68
N LEU A 841 13.36 -34.53 -24.04
CA LEU A 841 13.38 -34.41 -22.58
C LEU A 841 12.00 -33.96 -22.05
N THR A 842 11.36 -33.01 -22.74
CA THR A 842 10.02 -32.51 -22.46
C THR A 842 9.00 -33.65 -22.53
N GLU A 843 9.02 -34.45 -23.60
CA GLU A 843 8.16 -35.62 -23.81
C GLU A 843 8.44 -36.72 -22.76
N LYS A 844 9.71 -36.99 -22.44
CA LYS A 844 10.11 -37.93 -21.37
C LYS A 844 9.61 -37.50 -19.97
N ILE A 845 9.56 -36.19 -19.70
CA ILE A 845 9.06 -35.65 -18.43
C ILE A 845 7.52 -35.64 -18.36
N LEU A 846 6.82 -35.37 -19.46
CA LEU A 846 5.35 -35.42 -19.50
C LEU A 846 4.79 -36.82 -19.21
N HIS A 847 5.49 -37.87 -19.66
CA HIS A 847 5.18 -39.26 -19.33
C HIS A 847 5.47 -39.65 -17.86
N SER A 848 6.03 -38.76 -17.03
CA SER A 848 6.27 -39.04 -15.60
C SER A 848 5.02 -38.82 -14.74
N ASN A 849 4.83 -39.66 -13.72
CA ASN A 849 3.68 -39.59 -12.80
C ASN A 849 3.77 -38.46 -11.74
N ILE A 850 4.48 -37.37 -12.03
CA ILE A 850 4.82 -36.33 -11.05
C ILE A 850 4.17 -35.00 -11.47
N PRO A 851 3.10 -34.52 -10.79
CA PRO A 851 2.28 -33.41 -11.28
C PRO A 851 3.04 -32.11 -11.59
N PHE A 852 3.91 -31.64 -10.68
CA PHE A 852 4.69 -30.43 -10.94
C PHE A 852 5.72 -30.59 -12.06
N MET A 853 6.22 -31.81 -12.32
CA MET A 853 7.12 -32.07 -13.45
C MET A 853 6.36 -31.96 -14.78
N LYS A 854 5.08 -32.38 -14.82
CA LYS A 854 4.20 -32.13 -15.97
C LYS A 854 3.96 -30.63 -16.19
N ALA A 855 3.74 -29.85 -15.14
CA ALA A 855 3.63 -28.39 -15.21
C ALA A 855 4.94 -27.73 -15.72
N VAL A 856 6.10 -28.18 -15.22
CA VAL A 856 7.44 -27.75 -15.69
C VAL A 856 7.60 -28.02 -17.20
N ALA A 857 7.26 -29.22 -17.68
CA ALA A 857 7.35 -29.56 -19.11
C ALA A 857 6.30 -28.85 -19.97
N THR A 858 5.09 -28.62 -19.45
CA THR A 858 4.05 -27.80 -20.10
C THR A 858 4.53 -26.36 -20.31
N SER A 859 5.29 -25.83 -19.36
CA SER A 859 5.91 -24.50 -19.47
C SER A 859 6.92 -24.42 -20.62
N ALA A 860 7.73 -25.46 -20.80
CA ALA A 860 8.67 -25.57 -21.90
C ALA A 860 7.96 -25.79 -23.25
N LEU A 861 6.90 -26.60 -23.29
CA LEU A 861 6.03 -26.74 -24.46
C LEU A 861 5.44 -25.39 -24.91
N ILE A 862 4.85 -24.62 -23.99
CA ILE A 862 4.36 -23.28 -24.28
C ILE A 862 5.50 -22.41 -24.78
N SER A 863 6.65 -22.38 -24.08
CA SER A 863 7.80 -21.58 -24.48
C SER A 863 8.38 -21.93 -25.85
N ASN A 864 8.23 -23.16 -26.33
CA ASN A 864 8.63 -23.54 -27.68
C ASN A 864 7.63 -23.04 -28.75
N ILE A 865 6.33 -22.98 -28.46
CA ILE A 865 5.32 -22.33 -29.32
C ILE A 865 5.51 -20.80 -29.36
N LEU A 866 6.12 -20.19 -28.34
CA LEU A 866 6.44 -18.75 -28.34
C LEU A 866 7.69 -18.37 -29.17
N LYS A 867 8.47 -19.34 -29.70
CA LYS A 867 9.68 -19.09 -30.51
C LYS A 867 9.29 -18.83 -31.98
N GLU A 868 10.05 -17.96 -32.66
CA GLU A 868 9.82 -17.59 -34.07
C GLU A 868 10.02 -18.79 -35.02
N THR A 869 10.94 -19.69 -34.68
CA THR A 869 11.08 -21.02 -35.27
C THR A 869 10.78 -22.08 -34.20
N PRO A 870 9.51 -22.48 -34.02
CA PRO A 870 9.12 -23.43 -32.99
C PRO A 870 9.63 -24.83 -33.36
N SER A 871 10.47 -25.41 -32.51
CA SER A 871 11.04 -26.76 -32.75
C SER A 871 10.03 -27.90 -32.55
N ILE A 872 8.88 -27.58 -31.95
CA ILE A 872 7.72 -28.46 -31.77
C ILE A 872 6.55 -27.83 -32.53
N THR A 873 6.01 -28.53 -33.53
CA THR A 873 4.84 -28.04 -34.28
C THR A 873 3.60 -27.94 -33.40
N PHE A 874 2.64 -27.08 -33.77
CA PHE A 874 1.41 -26.90 -33.02
C PHE A 874 0.61 -28.22 -32.87
N ASP A 875 0.62 -29.09 -33.88
CA ASP A 875 -0.01 -30.42 -33.78
C ASP A 875 0.72 -31.35 -32.79
N LYS A 876 2.07 -31.35 -32.76
CA LYS A 876 2.84 -32.11 -31.76
C LYS A 876 2.55 -31.57 -30.36
N PHE A 877 2.48 -30.24 -30.19
CA PHE A 877 2.09 -29.58 -28.94
C PHE A 877 0.68 -30.00 -28.48
N LYS A 878 -0.33 -29.83 -29.34
CA LYS A 878 -1.74 -30.21 -29.09
C LYS A 878 -1.86 -31.68 -28.69
N ARG A 879 -1.20 -32.58 -29.42
CA ARG A 879 -1.17 -34.02 -29.11
C ARG A 879 -0.51 -34.31 -27.77
N LEU A 880 0.63 -33.68 -27.46
CA LEU A 880 1.38 -33.93 -26.23
C LEU A 880 0.63 -33.51 -24.97
N LEU A 881 -0.14 -32.41 -25.02
CA LEU A 881 -1.01 -32.00 -23.91
C LEU A 881 -2.07 -33.08 -23.62
N PHE A 882 -2.96 -33.38 -24.59
CA PHE A 882 -4.07 -34.32 -24.37
C PHE A 882 -3.62 -35.77 -24.08
N SER A 883 -2.43 -36.16 -24.51
CA SER A 883 -1.90 -37.50 -24.24
C SER A 883 -1.34 -37.67 -22.82
N ASN A 884 -1.07 -36.57 -22.10
CA ASN A 884 -0.33 -36.61 -20.83
C ASN A 884 -0.97 -35.83 -19.69
N LEU A 885 -1.88 -34.89 -19.98
CA LEU A 885 -2.54 -34.02 -19.01
C LEU A 885 -4.04 -34.36 -18.92
N SER A 886 -4.69 -33.92 -17.84
CA SER A 886 -6.15 -33.86 -17.80
C SER A 886 -6.70 -32.81 -18.78
N ILE A 887 -8.02 -32.87 -19.02
CA ILE A 887 -8.75 -31.89 -19.84
C ILE A 887 -8.56 -30.47 -19.29
N ASP A 888 -8.67 -30.29 -17.98
CA ASP A 888 -8.57 -28.98 -17.32
C ASP A 888 -7.14 -28.43 -17.31
N GLU A 889 -6.13 -29.26 -17.08
CA GLU A 889 -4.71 -28.89 -17.24
C GLU A 889 -4.38 -28.51 -18.70
N SER A 890 -4.93 -29.25 -19.68
CA SER A 890 -4.75 -28.97 -21.11
C SER A 890 -5.38 -27.63 -21.51
N LEU A 891 -6.63 -27.38 -21.12
CA LEU A 891 -7.32 -26.12 -21.35
C LEU A 891 -6.59 -24.95 -20.67
N CYS A 892 -6.12 -25.14 -19.43
CA CYS A 892 -5.30 -24.16 -18.73
C CYS A 892 -4.00 -23.85 -19.50
N ALA A 893 -3.34 -24.85 -20.08
CA ALA A 893 -2.13 -24.64 -20.89
C ALA A 893 -2.41 -23.83 -22.17
N PHE A 894 -3.51 -24.09 -22.88
CA PHE A 894 -3.91 -23.26 -24.03
C PHE A 894 -4.23 -21.82 -23.63
N VAL A 895 -4.94 -21.61 -22.51
CA VAL A 895 -5.26 -20.26 -22.00
C VAL A 895 -3.98 -19.52 -21.57
N ILE A 896 -3.06 -20.15 -20.85
CA ILE A 896 -1.77 -19.51 -20.48
C ILE A 896 -0.94 -19.17 -21.74
N CYS A 897 -0.96 -20.02 -22.77
CA CYS A 897 -0.30 -19.73 -24.05
C CYS A 897 -0.91 -18.49 -24.72
N LEU A 898 -2.25 -18.45 -24.87
CA LEU A 898 -2.99 -17.35 -25.49
C LEU A 898 -2.80 -16.01 -24.75
N LEU A 899 -2.76 -16.04 -23.42
CA LEU A 899 -2.57 -14.85 -22.58
C LEU A 899 -1.11 -14.40 -22.45
N ASN A 900 -0.13 -15.17 -22.95
CA ASN A 900 1.28 -14.82 -22.85
C ASN A 900 1.62 -13.56 -23.66
N HIS A 901 2.41 -12.66 -23.08
CA HIS A 901 2.78 -11.39 -23.74
C HIS A 901 3.54 -11.58 -25.08
N LYS A 902 4.37 -12.62 -25.19
CA LYS A 902 5.07 -12.94 -26.45
C LYS A 902 4.12 -13.49 -27.51
N PHE A 903 3.12 -14.29 -27.11
CA PHE A 903 2.10 -14.80 -28.02
C PHE A 903 1.30 -13.64 -28.60
N ARG A 904 0.73 -12.81 -27.72
CA ARG A 904 -0.12 -11.66 -28.10
C ARG A 904 0.61 -10.63 -28.96
N ASN A 905 1.89 -10.38 -28.71
CA ASN A 905 2.69 -9.44 -29.50
C ASN A 905 3.18 -9.99 -30.85
N ARG A 906 3.08 -11.31 -31.10
CA ARG A 906 3.62 -11.98 -32.30
C ARG A 906 2.58 -12.67 -33.17
N HIS A 907 1.46 -13.08 -32.58
CA HIS A 907 0.49 -14.00 -33.20
C HIS A 907 -0.95 -13.46 -33.22
N ILE A 908 -1.17 -12.21 -32.81
CA ILE A 908 -2.46 -11.53 -33.01
C ILE A 908 -2.86 -11.53 -34.50
N ASP A 909 -4.09 -11.96 -34.77
CA ASP A 909 -4.69 -12.10 -36.11
C ASP A 909 -3.94 -13.09 -37.03
N THR A 910 -3.18 -14.03 -36.45
CA THR A 910 -2.48 -15.08 -37.20
C THR A 910 -3.20 -16.44 -37.13
N PRO A 911 -2.99 -17.35 -38.11
CA PRO A 911 -3.57 -18.69 -38.09
C PRO A 911 -3.25 -19.51 -36.83
N LEU A 912 -2.17 -19.19 -36.10
CA LEU A 912 -1.81 -19.87 -34.84
C LEU A 912 -2.75 -19.48 -33.69
N GLU A 913 -3.24 -18.24 -33.64
CA GLU A 913 -4.19 -17.78 -32.61
C GLU A 913 -5.55 -18.47 -32.78
N SER A 914 -6.13 -18.45 -33.98
CA SER A 914 -7.36 -19.21 -34.27
C SER A 914 -7.15 -20.72 -34.18
N SER A 915 -5.94 -21.25 -34.39
CA SER A 915 -5.64 -22.67 -34.12
C SER A 915 -5.66 -23.00 -32.61
N VAL A 916 -5.25 -22.06 -31.75
CA VAL A 916 -5.39 -22.16 -30.29
C VAL A 916 -6.85 -22.04 -29.87
N LEU A 917 -7.57 -21.02 -30.33
CA LEU A 917 -8.98 -20.78 -30.02
C LEU A 917 -9.89 -21.92 -30.50
N SER A 918 -9.71 -22.41 -31.74
CA SER A 918 -10.41 -23.57 -32.27
C SER A 918 -10.11 -24.86 -31.49
N SER A 919 -8.89 -25.01 -30.95
CA SER A 919 -8.53 -26.14 -30.08
C SER A 919 -9.12 -26.04 -28.68
N ILE A 920 -9.22 -24.83 -28.12
CA ILE A 920 -9.99 -24.57 -26.89
C ILE A 920 -11.47 -24.92 -27.12
N SER A 921 -12.03 -24.45 -28.23
CA SER A 921 -13.41 -24.67 -28.64
C SER A 921 -13.75 -26.15 -28.82
N SER A 922 -12.95 -26.95 -29.54
CA SER A 922 -13.24 -28.38 -29.75
C SER A 922 -13.25 -29.17 -28.44
N VAL A 923 -12.31 -28.92 -27.54
CA VAL A 923 -12.23 -29.60 -26.24
C VAL A 923 -13.43 -29.23 -25.36
N LEU A 924 -13.87 -27.97 -25.37
CA LEU A 924 -15.06 -27.53 -24.65
C LEU A 924 -16.36 -28.12 -25.21
N VAL A 925 -16.47 -28.30 -26.54
CA VAL A 925 -17.62 -28.99 -27.16
C VAL A 925 -17.66 -30.47 -26.75
N GLU A 926 -16.52 -31.17 -26.84
CA GLU A 926 -16.41 -32.59 -26.50
C GLU A 926 -16.56 -32.88 -24.99
N ASN A 927 -16.19 -31.92 -24.13
CA ASN A 927 -16.08 -32.12 -22.67
C ASN A 927 -16.75 -30.98 -21.89
N TYR A 928 -17.93 -30.53 -22.32
CA TYR A 928 -18.61 -29.37 -21.73
C TYR A 928 -18.95 -29.57 -20.24
N SER A 929 -18.66 -28.55 -19.44
CA SER A 929 -19.34 -28.30 -18.16
C SER A 929 -19.38 -26.81 -17.86
N LYS A 930 -20.40 -26.38 -17.12
CA LYS A 930 -20.59 -24.96 -16.77
C LYS A 930 -19.40 -24.40 -15.96
N ASP A 931 -18.96 -25.14 -14.94
CA ASP A 931 -17.84 -24.74 -14.08
C ASP A 931 -16.54 -24.58 -14.87
N ARG A 932 -16.31 -25.41 -15.88
CA ARG A 932 -15.13 -25.34 -16.77
C ARG A 932 -15.17 -24.07 -17.63
N LEU A 933 -16.33 -23.76 -18.21
CA LEU A 933 -16.54 -22.53 -18.98
C LEU A 933 -16.34 -21.28 -18.11
N GLU A 934 -16.96 -21.22 -16.93
CA GLU A 934 -16.82 -20.07 -16.02
C GLU A 934 -15.38 -19.88 -15.54
N ASN A 935 -14.68 -20.96 -15.17
CA ASN A 935 -13.29 -20.89 -14.73
C ASN A 935 -12.34 -20.41 -15.85
N MET A 936 -12.61 -20.73 -17.11
CA MET A 936 -11.81 -20.23 -18.24
C MET A 936 -12.15 -18.79 -18.60
N PHE A 937 -13.45 -18.46 -18.62
CA PHE A 937 -13.94 -17.11 -18.87
C PHE A 937 -13.35 -16.10 -17.87
N ARG A 938 -13.35 -16.43 -16.57
CA ARG A 938 -12.71 -15.61 -15.52
C ARG A 938 -11.20 -15.43 -15.73
N GLN A 939 -10.50 -16.44 -16.24
CA GLN A 939 -9.05 -16.34 -16.52
C GLN A 939 -8.74 -15.40 -17.68
N ILE A 940 -9.60 -15.37 -18.71
CA ILE A 940 -9.48 -14.44 -19.83
C ILE A 940 -9.80 -13.01 -19.36
N LEU A 941 -10.89 -12.81 -18.61
CA LEU A 941 -11.26 -11.51 -18.04
C LEU A 941 -10.18 -10.90 -17.14
N TYR A 942 -9.61 -11.67 -16.21
CA TYR A 942 -8.55 -11.18 -15.31
C TYR A 942 -7.19 -10.96 -16.01
N SER A 943 -7.11 -11.19 -17.31
CA SER A 943 -5.96 -10.79 -18.13
C SER A 943 -6.01 -9.32 -18.59
N HIS A 944 -7.22 -8.73 -18.67
CA HIS A 944 -7.46 -7.37 -19.17
C HIS A 944 -6.98 -7.16 -20.62
N TYR A 945 -7.34 -8.07 -21.52
CA TYR A 945 -6.95 -8.05 -22.94
C TYR A 945 -8.17 -8.12 -23.88
N PRO A 946 -8.75 -6.94 -24.23
CA PRO A 946 -9.98 -6.80 -24.99
C PRO A 946 -10.08 -7.59 -26.30
N SER A 947 -8.97 -7.71 -27.05
CA SER A 947 -8.94 -8.46 -28.31
C SER A 947 -9.17 -9.96 -28.12
N ILE A 948 -8.74 -10.52 -27.00
CA ILE A 948 -8.94 -11.94 -26.66
C ILE A 948 -10.31 -12.14 -26.02
N GLU A 949 -10.76 -11.21 -25.18
CA GLU A 949 -12.13 -11.19 -24.63
C GLU A 949 -13.17 -11.24 -25.77
N LYS A 950 -12.95 -10.47 -26.85
CA LYS A 950 -13.78 -10.49 -28.06
C LYS A 950 -13.68 -11.80 -28.85
N LYS A 951 -12.47 -12.21 -29.24
CA LYS A 951 -12.26 -13.46 -30.00
C LYS A 951 -12.73 -14.71 -29.26
N PHE A 952 -12.72 -14.72 -27.93
CA PHE A 952 -13.28 -15.82 -27.14
C PHE A 952 -14.82 -15.90 -27.29
N ALA A 953 -15.52 -14.77 -27.39
CA ALA A 953 -16.94 -14.80 -27.71
C ALA A 953 -17.19 -15.31 -29.14
N GLU A 954 -16.43 -14.80 -30.10
CA GLU A 954 -16.60 -15.08 -31.54
C GLU A 954 -16.22 -16.53 -31.92
N GLU A 955 -15.06 -17.04 -31.48
CA GLU A 955 -14.57 -18.39 -31.84
C GLU A 955 -14.97 -19.51 -30.85
N VAL A 956 -15.33 -19.17 -29.61
CA VAL A 956 -15.65 -20.17 -28.56
C VAL A 956 -17.12 -20.10 -28.13
N LEU A 957 -17.62 -18.97 -27.62
CA LEU A 957 -18.99 -18.90 -27.08
C LEU A 957 -20.07 -19.13 -28.14
N LEU A 958 -20.01 -18.45 -29.28
CA LEU A 958 -20.98 -18.64 -30.37
C LEU A 958 -20.97 -20.08 -30.93
N LYS A 959 -19.83 -20.78 -30.86
CA LYS A 959 -19.73 -22.17 -31.29
C LYS A 959 -20.31 -23.15 -30.25
N LEU A 960 -20.19 -22.86 -28.95
CA LEU A 960 -20.91 -23.61 -27.91
C LEU A 960 -22.43 -23.41 -28.01
N GLU A 961 -22.88 -22.23 -28.45
CA GLU A 961 -24.30 -21.97 -28.76
C GLU A 961 -24.76 -22.73 -30.01
N ALA A 962 -23.98 -22.74 -31.09
CA ALA A 962 -24.30 -23.50 -32.30
C ALA A 962 -24.43 -25.02 -32.04
N GLU A 963 -23.63 -25.58 -31.13
CA GLU A 963 -23.71 -26.97 -30.67
C GLU A 963 -24.77 -27.19 -29.56
N ASN A 964 -25.57 -26.17 -29.23
CA ASN A 964 -26.66 -26.19 -28.24
C ASN A 964 -26.21 -26.53 -26.79
N LEU A 965 -24.96 -26.22 -26.44
CA LEU A 965 -24.38 -26.45 -25.10
C LEU A 965 -24.62 -25.27 -24.14
N ILE A 966 -24.80 -24.07 -24.70
CA ILE A 966 -25.24 -22.85 -24.02
C ILE A 966 -26.28 -22.11 -24.89
N ASP A 967 -27.00 -21.15 -24.31
CA ASP A 967 -27.88 -20.23 -25.04
C ASP A 967 -27.36 -18.79 -24.96
N ALA A 968 -27.85 -17.90 -25.83
CA ALA A 968 -27.57 -16.46 -25.80
C ALA A 968 -27.77 -15.83 -24.41
N LYS A 969 -28.70 -16.37 -23.61
CA LYS A 969 -28.97 -15.93 -22.24
C LYS A 969 -27.82 -16.29 -21.29
N ALA A 970 -27.22 -17.47 -21.40
CA ALA A 970 -26.02 -17.84 -20.66
C ALA A 970 -24.81 -17.01 -21.12
N ILE A 971 -24.65 -16.76 -22.43
CA ILE A 971 -23.60 -15.86 -22.97
C ILE A 971 -23.76 -14.46 -22.37
N PHE A 972 -24.97 -13.91 -22.37
CA PHE A 972 -25.28 -12.62 -21.76
C PHE A 972 -25.04 -12.61 -20.24
N GLN A 973 -25.40 -13.67 -19.52
CA GLN A 973 -25.16 -13.76 -18.07
C GLN A 973 -23.67 -13.71 -17.72
N LEU A 974 -22.81 -14.40 -18.49
CA LEU A 974 -21.36 -14.37 -18.29
C LEU A 974 -20.81 -12.92 -18.34
N TRP A 975 -21.12 -12.16 -19.40
CA TRP A 975 -20.66 -10.77 -19.53
C TRP A 975 -21.34 -9.82 -18.54
N SER A 976 -22.66 -9.88 -18.43
CA SER A 976 -23.46 -8.92 -17.66
C SER A 976 -23.27 -9.03 -16.14
N ASP A 977 -23.10 -10.22 -15.58
CA ASP A 977 -22.87 -10.36 -14.13
C ASP A 977 -21.44 -9.98 -13.73
N GLU A 978 -20.42 -10.23 -14.57
CA GLU A 978 -19.06 -9.71 -14.29
C GLU A 978 -18.99 -8.19 -14.52
N PHE A 979 -19.73 -7.61 -15.48
CA PHE A 979 -19.82 -6.15 -15.62
C PHE A 979 -20.47 -5.48 -14.41
N LEU A 980 -21.48 -6.12 -13.79
CA LEU A 980 -22.06 -5.66 -12.52
C LEU A 980 -21.05 -5.77 -11.36
N ALA A 981 -20.21 -6.82 -11.34
CA ALA A 981 -19.11 -6.93 -10.39
C ALA A 981 -18.03 -5.84 -10.61
N LEU A 982 -17.70 -5.53 -11.87
CA LEU A 982 -16.78 -4.48 -12.28
C LEU A 982 -17.25 -3.09 -11.82
N ILE A 983 -18.52 -2.73 -12.04
CA ILE A 983 -19.12 -1.49 -11.49
C ILE A 983 -18.91 -1.43 -9.97
N GLY A 984 -19.03 -2.55 -9.27
CA GLY A 984 -18.72 -2.65 -7.84
C GLY A 984 -17.27 -2.28 -7.52
N ASN A 985 -16.30 -2.90 -8.22
CA ASN A 985 -14.88 -2.91 -7.89
C ASN A 985 -13.97 -2.87 -9.14
N PHE A 986 -13.64 -1.66 -9.61
CA PHE A 986 -12.73 -1.41 -10.74
C PHE A 986 -11.50 -0.58 -10.31
N ASP A 987 -10.47 -0.60 -11.17
CA ASP A 987 -9.19 0.10 -11.02
C ASP A 987 -9.05 1.08 -12.20
N SER A 988 -9.10 2.39 -11.95
CA SER A 988 -9.24 3.45 -12.97
C SER A 988 -8.05 3.59 -13.94
N VAL A 989 -7.01 2.78 -13.77
CA VAL A 989 -5.80 2.72 -14.62
C VAL A 989 -5.79 1.47 -15.52
N ARG A 990 -6.68 0.48 -15.29
CA ARG A 990 -6.77 -0.73 -16.11
C ARG A 990 -7.58 -0.51 -17.37
N ASN A 991 -7.33 -1.33 -18.38
CA ASN A 991 -8.21 -1.42 -19.53
C ASN A 991 -9.34 -2.43 -19.26
N TYR A 992 -10.58 -2.03 -19.53
CA TYR A 992 -11.78 -2.84 -19.42
C TYR A 992 -12.61 -2.82 -20.71
N SER A 993 -12.07 -2.33 -21.83
CA SER A 993 -12.86 -2.12 -23.04
C SER A 993 -13.47 -3.41 -23.61
N GLY A 994 -12.88 -4.59 -23.38
CA GLY A 994 -13.40 -5.87 -23.85
C GLY A 994 -14.67 -6.29 -23.13
N ILE A 995 -14.63 -6.45 -21.82
CA ILE A 995 -15.84 -6.68 -20.99
C ILE A 995 -16.93 -5.62 -21.21
N ILE A 996 -16.57 -4.35 -21.44
CA ILE A 996 -17.55 -3.29 -21.78
C ILE A 996 -18.15 -3.50 -23.18
N ASP A 997 -17.31 -3.71 -24.20
CA ASP A 997 -17.72 -3.96 -25.60
C ASP A 997 -18.61 -5.20 -25.71
N MET A 998 -18.17 -6.31 -25.13
CA MET A 998 -18.89 -7.58 -25.17
C MET A 998 -20.18 -7.57 -24.36
N THR A 999 -20.25 -6.81 -23.26
CA THR A 999 -21.53 -6.61 -22.54
C THR A 999 -22.52 -5.85 -23.42
N GLY A 1000 -22.10 -4.76 -24.08
CA GLY A 1000 -22.94 -4.01 -25.02
C GLY A 1000 -23.36 -4.85 -26.23
N TRP A 1001 -22.40 -5.48 -26.91
CA TRP A 1001 -22.62 -6.41 -28.04
C TRP A 1001 -23.65 -7.50 -27.73
N SER A 1002 -23.62 -8.05 -26.51
CA SER A 1002 -24.50 -9.15 -26.11
C SER A 1002 -26.00 -8.77 -26.01
N PHE A 1003 -26.35 -7.48 -26.08
CA PHE A 1003 -27.75 -7.05 -26.18
C PHE A 1003 -28.42 -7.49 -27.49
N GLN A 1004 -27.65 -7.73 -28.57
CA GLN A 1004 -28.23 -8.07 -29.88
C GLN A 1004 -28.69 -9.53 -30.01
N ILE A 1005 -28.24 -10.42 -29.10
CA ILE A 1005 -28.53 -11.87 -29.14
C ILE A 1005 -29.61 -12.30 -28.14
N ILE A 1006 -29.99 -11.44 -27.19
CA ILE A 1006 -30.99 -11.74 -26.15
C ILE A 1006 -32.40 -11.30 -26.52
N ASP A 1007 -33.38 -11.86 -25.81
CA ASP A 1007 -34.76 -11.37 -25.84
C ASP A 1007 -34.93 -10.02 -25.12
N LYS A 1008 -36.05 -9.33 -25.42
CA LYS A 1008 -36.39 -8.05 -24.79
C LYS A 1008 -36.63 -8.20 -23.28
N GLU A 1009 -37.13 -9.33 -22.79
CA GLU A 1009 -37.45 -9.50 -21.36
C GLU A 1009 -36.20 -9.50 -20.47
N ASN A 1010 -35.10 -10.13 -20.92
CA ASN A 1010 -33.83 -10.12 -20.20
C ASN A 1010 -33.05 -8.81 -20.43
N LYS A 1011 -33.17 -8.19 -21.61
CA LYS A 1011 -32.67 -6.83 -21.90
C LYS A 1011 -33.25 -5.80 -20.93
N ASP A 1012 -34.57 -5.68 -20.88
CA ASP A 1012 -35.29 -4.68 -20.06
C ASP A 1012 -34.98 -4.86 -18.56
N LYS A 1013 -34.91 -6.11 -18.08
CA LYS A 1013 -34.50 -6.43 -16.69
C LYS A 1013 -33.09 -5.95 -16.36
N PHE A 1014 -32.15 -6.01 -17.30
CA PHE A 1014 -30.79 -5.55 -17.09
C PHE A 1014 -30.69 -4.02 -17.16
N VAL A 1015 -31.37 -3.37 -18.11
CA VAL A 1015 -31.48 -1.90 -18.17
C VAL A 1015 -32.07 -1.34 -16.86
N GLU A 1016 -33.08 -2.00 -16.27
CA GLU A 1016 -33.62 -1.63 -14.96
C GLU A 1016 -32.64 -1.88 -13.78
N LYS A 1017 -31.76 -2.90 -13.85
CA LYS A 1017 -30.63 -3.01 -12.89
C LYS A 1017 -29.70 -1.78 -13.02
N LEU A 1018 -29.34 -1.39 -14.24
CA LEU A 1018 -28.46 -0.25 -14.51
C LEU A 1018 -29.10 1.08 -14.07
N ARG A 1019 -30.39 1.30 -14.37
CA ARG A 1019 -31.17 2.48 -13.94
C ARG A 1019 -31.21 2.64 -12.41
N ARG A 1020 -31.28 1.53 -11.66
CA ARG A 1020 -31.18 1.53 -10.18
C ARG A 1020 -29.78 1.90 -9.67
N LEU A 1021 -28.73 1.37 -10.31
CA LEU A 1021 -27.34 1.71 -9.97
C LEU A 1021 -27.04 3.18 -10.30
N LEU A 1022 -27.41 3.62 -11.50
CA LEU A 1022 -27.31 5.01 -11.95
C LEU A 1022 -27.96 5.97 -10.94
N LYS A 1023 -29.21 5.71 -10.53
CA LYS A 1023 -29.90 6.53 -9.52
C LYS A 1023 -29.13 6.60 -8.18
N LYS A 1024 -28.40 5.55 -7.78
CA LYS A 1024 -27.55 5.58 -6.59
C LYS A 1024 -26.31 6.46 -6.80
N GLU A 1025 -25.57 6.26 -7.90
CA GLU A 1025 -24.33 7.02 -8.14
C GLU A 1025 -24.60 8.50 -8.48
N ILE A 1026 -25.69 8.83 -9.17
CA ILE A 1026 -26.15 10.23 -9.36
C ILE A 1026 -26.41 10.91 -8.00
N ASN A 1027 -26.98 10.21 -7.02
CA ASN A 1027 -27.19 10.74 -5.67
C ASN A 1027 -25.88 10.93 -4.88
N GLU A 1028 -24.77 10.26 -5.23
CA GLU A 1028 -23.43 10.56 -4.69
C GLU A 1028 -22.79 11.75 -5.43
N ILE A 1029 -22.94 11.82 -6.76
CA ILE A 1029 -22.40 12.89 -7.61
C ILE A 1029 -23.02 14.26 -7.26
N ARG A 1030 -24.33 14.29 -6.96
CA ARG A 1030 -25.07 15.49 -6.54
C ARG A 1030 -24.94 15.82 -5.03
N LYS A 1031 -24.03 15.20 -4.28
CA LYS A 1031 -23.76 15.61 -2.88
C LYS A 1031 -22.84 16.83 -2.84
N PRO A 1032 -23.19 17.88 -2.06
CA PRO A 1032 -22.35 19.07 -1.90
C PRO A 1032 -20.95 18.74 -1.39
N PHE A 1033 -19.98 19.52 -1.85
CA PHE A 1033 -18.57 19.50 -1.45
C PHE A 1033 -17.88 18.15 -1.68
N ARG A 1034 -18.40 17.33 -2.62
CA ARG A 1034 -17.82 16.03 -2.97
C ARG A 1034 -17.10 16.00 -4.31
N LYS A 1035 -17.20 17.02 -5.18
CA LYS A 1035 -16.46 17.03 -6.45
C LYS A 1035 -14.95 16.83 -6.23
N GLU A 1036 -14.30 16.12 -7.15
CA GLU A 1036 -12.89 15.66 -7.04
C GLU A 1036 -12.55 14.73 -5.85
N THR A 1037 -13.46 14.44 -4.90
CA THR A 1037 -13.21 13.38 -3.90
C THR A 1037 -13.06 12.01 -4.57
N LYS A 1038 -12.46 11.04 -3.89
CA LYS A 1038 -12.33 9.68 -4.43
C LYS A 1038 -13.71 9.05 -4.67
N GLU A 1039 -14.63 9.24 -3.72
CA GLU A 1039 -15.97 8.67 -3.72
C GLU A 1039 -16.77 9.20 -4.92
N TRP A 1040 -16.77 10.53 -5.12
CA TRP A 1040 -17.38 11.17 -6.29
C TRP A 1040 -16.70 10.75 -7.59
N SER A 1041 -15.37 10.73 -7.61
CA SER A 1041 -14.55 10.32 -8.76
C SER A 1041 -14.85 8.90 -9.23
N THR A 1042 -15.07 7.98 -8.29
CA THR A 1042 -15.46 6.59 -8.55
C THR A 1042 -16.92 6.48 -8.97
N SER A 1043 -17.84 7.21 -8.34
CA SER A 1043 -19.25 7.26 -8.76
C SER A 1043 -19.40 7.82 -10.18
N PHE A 1044 -18.57 8.78 -10.57
CA PHE A 1044 -18.55 9.33 -11.93
C PHE A 1044 -18.07 8.29 -12.96
N GLU A 1045 -16.98 7.57 -12.67
CA GLU A 1045 -16.51 6.48 -13.53
C GLU A 1045 -17.54 5.35 -13.67
N ARG A 1046 -18.35 5.08 -12.63
CA ARG A 1046 -19.47 4.12 -12.74
C ARG A 1046 -20.56 4.58 -13.71
N ILE A 1047 -20.96 5.85 -13.70
CA ILE A 1047 -21.97 6.32 -14.67
C ILE A 1047 -21.39 6.35 -16.09
N LEU A 1048 -20.10 6.61 -16.27
CA LEU A 1048 -19.42 6.48 -17.56
C LEU A 1048 -19.36 5.02 -18.05
N LEU A 1049 -19.08 4.05 -17.18
CA LEU A 1049 -19.16 2.61 -17.52
C LEU A 1049 -20.58 2.24 -18.00
N ILE A 1050 -21.62 2.72 -17.31
CA ILE A 1050 -23.03 2.52 -17.69
C ILE A 1050 -23.33 3.17 -19.05
N LYS A 1051 -22.90 4.43 -19.26
CA LYS A 1051 -23.02 5.15 -20.54
C LYS A 1051 -22.39 4.36 -21.68
N THR A 1052 -21.16 3.87 -21.48
CA THR A 1052 -20.38 3.19 -22.52
C THR A 1052 -21.03 1.87 -22.95
N VAL A 1053 -21.47 1.01 -22.02
CA VAL A 1053 -22.19 -0.23 -22.37
C VAL A 1053 -23.47 0.06 -23.15
N LEU A 1054 -24.21 1.10 -22.77
CA LEU A 1054 -25.48 1.45 -23.44
C LEU A 1054 -25.23 2.06 -24.84
N MET A 1055 -24.21 2.89 -25.01
CA MET A 1055 -23.82 3.39 -26.35
C MET A 1055 -23.40 2.24 -27.28
N ILE A 1056 -22.64 1.26 -26.77
CA ILE A 1056 -22.25 0.07 -27.55
C ILE A 1056 -23.45 -0.84 -27.85
N ALA A 1057 -24.38 -1.00 -26.91
CA ALA A 1057 -25.62 -1.74 -27.15
C ALA A 1057 -26.44 -1.12 -28.30
N VAL A 1058 -26.60 0.21 -28.32
CA VAL A 1058 -27.29 0.93 -29.42
C VAL A 1058 -26.54 0.75 -30.74
N LEU A 1059 -25.21 0.86 -30.75
CA LEU A 1059 -24.36 0.66 -31.93
C LEU A 1059 -24.46 -0.77 -32.53
N TYR A 1060 -24.77 -1.78 -31.72
CA TYR A 1060 -24.93 -3.17 -32.18
C TYR A 1060 -26.39 -3.60 -32.44
N THR A 1061 -27.39 -2.82 -32.04
CA THR A 1061 -28.79 -3.13 -32.35
C THR A 1061 -29.16 -2.84 -33.81
N ARG A 1062 -29.99 -3.70 -34.39
CA ARG A 1062 -30.52 -3.53 -35.77
C ARG A 1062 -31.57 -2.42 -35.80
N GLU A 1063 -31.68 -1.72 -36.93
CA GLU A 1063 -32.55 -0.54 -37.15
C GLU A 1063 -34.01 -0.67 -36.67
N THR A 1064 -34.54 -1.89 -36.57
CA THR A 1064 -35.92 -2.19 -36.12
C THR A 1064 -36.06 -2.39 -34.60
N THR A 1065 -35.01 -2.17 -33.82
CA THR A 1065 -34.97 -2.45 -32.37
C THR A 1065 -35.24 -1.20 -31.54
N ASP A 1066 -36.27 -1.25 -30.70
CA ASP A 1066 -36.53 -0.19 -29.70
C ASP A 1066 -35.42 -0.15 -28.63
N CYS A 1067 -34.77 1.02 -28.53
CA CYS A 1067 -33.68 1.34 -27.61
C CYS A 1067 -33.92 2.69 -26.88
N SER A 1068 -35.19 3.07 -26.72
CA SER A 1068 -35.58 4.38 -26.20
C SER A 1068 -35.19 4.62 -24.74
N ASP A 1069 -35.22 3.59 -23.90
CA ASP A 1069 -34.78 3.64 -22.50
C ASP A 1069 -33.25 3.85 -22.38
N GLU A 1070 -32.46 3.21 -23.25
CA GLU A 1070 -30.99 3.38 -23.29
C GLU A 1070 -30.61 4.78 -23.75
N ILE A 1071 -31.22 5.28 -24.84
CA ILE A 1071 -30.99 6.64 -25.34
C ILE A 1071 -31.37 7.68 -24.28
N GLN A 1072 -32.44 7.46 -23.50
CA GLN A 1072 -32.78 8.33 -22.37
C GLN A 1072 -31.68 8.36 -21.30
N ILE A 1073 -31.12 7.20 -20.93
CA ILE A 1073 -30.05 7.09 -19.93
C ILE A 1073 -28.74 7.73 -20.43
N ILE A 1074 -28.36 7.49 -21.69
CA ILE A 1074 -27.16 8.09 -22.31
C ILE A 1074 -27.27 9.62 -22.27
N ASN A 1075 -28.45 10.18 -22.58
CA ASN A 1075 -28.71 11.61 -22.51
C ASN A 1075 -28.70 12.17 -21.07
N GLU A 1076 -29.22 11.44 -20.08
CA GLU A 1076 -29.13 11.86 -18.66
C GLU A 1076 -27.65 11.95 -18.21
N ILE A 1077 -26.84 10.95 -18.56
CA ILE A 1077 -25.42 10.91 -18.19
C ILE A 1077 -24.62 11.98 -18.95
N GLY A 1078 -24.84 12.12 -20.27
CA GLY A 1078 -24.20 13.15 -21.09
C GLY A 1078 -24.56 14.58 -20.65
N LYS A 1079 -25.74 14.79 -20.05
CA LYS A 1079 -26.04 16.07 -19.38
C LYS A 1079 -25.16 16.25 -18.13
N LEU A 1080 -25.12 15.27 -17.22
CA LEU A 1080 -24.29 15.34 -16.01
C LEU A 1080 -22.80 15.56 -16.31
N GLU A 1081 -22.30 15.02 -17.41
CA GLU A 1081 -20.93 15.19 -17.89
C GLU A 1081 -20.63 16.65 -18.29
N ARG A 1082 -21.52 17.28 -19.06
CA ARG A 1082 -21.44 18.71 -19.42
C ARG A 1082 -21.63 19.63 -18.21
N ASP A 1083 -22.61 19.32 -17.35
CA ASP A 1083 -22.95 20.09 -16.16
C ASP A 1083 -21.77 20.11 -15.16
N TYR A 1084 -21.22 18.94 -14.82
CA TYR A 1084 -20.16 18.85 -13.80
C TYR A 1084 -18.73 19.05 -14.33
N GLN A 1085 -18.48 18.99 -15.64
CA GLN A 1085 -17.14 19.15 -16.25
C GLN A 1085 -16.09 18.26 -15.57
N TYR A 1086 -16.32 16.94 -15.60
CA TYR A 1086 -15.43 15.94 -15.01
C TYR A 1086 -14.03 16.03 -15.63
N ASN A 1087 -13.02 16.32 -14.80
CA ASN A 1087 -11.64 16.45 -15.21
C ASN A 1087 -10.81 15.31 -14.60
N LYS A 1088 -10.26 14.43 -15.43
CA LYS A 1088 -9.18 13.51 -15.05
C LYS A 1088 -8.22 13.25 -16.19
N ASP A 1089 -6.99 13.73 -16.05
CA ASP A 1089 -5.84 13.08 -16.66
C ASP A 1089 -5.79 11.60 -16.23
N TYR A 1090 -5.34 10.71 -17.12
CA TYR A 1090 -5.06 9.29 -16.87
C TYR A 1090 -6.23 8.34 -16.52
N SER A 1091 -7.51 8.76 -16.62
CA SER A 1091 -8.65 7.84 -16.46
C SER A 1091 -8.94 7.08 -17.76
N THR A 1092 -8.60 5.78 -17.80
CA THR A 1092 -8.80 4.91 -18.98
C THR A 1092 -10.28 4.78 -19.36
N ILE A 1093 -11.15 4.71 -18.36
CA ILE A 1093 -12.61 4.62 -18.51
C ILE A 1093 -13.16 5.86 -19.21
N TYR A 1094 -12.69 7.05 -18.83
CA TYR A 1094 -13.11 8.30 -19.47
C TYR A 1094 -12.66 8.35 -20.94
N SER A 1095 -11.37 8.08 -21.21
CA SER A 1095 -10.85 8.07 -22.59
C SER A 1095 -11.59 7.07 -23.49
N PHE A 1096 -11.94 5.89 -22.98
CA PHE A 1096 -12.71 4.91 -23.75
C PHE A 1096 -14.17 5.34 -23.94
N SER A 1097 -14.83 5.89 -22.92
CA SER A 1097 -16.19 6.45 -23.06
C SER A 1097 -16.26 7.54 -24.13
N GLN A 1098 -15.28 8.45 -24.16
CA GLN A 1098 -15.19 9.52 -25.15
C GLN A 1098 -14.92 8.99 -26.58
N GLN A 1099 -14.11 7.93 -26.71
CA GLN A 1099 -13.90 7.25 -27.99
C GLN A 1099 -15.20 6.62 -28.52
N ILE A 1100 -15.97 5.93 -27.66
CA ILE A 1100 -17.24 5.31 -28.04
C ILE A 1100 -18.31 6.36 -28.35
N GLU A 1101 -18.36 7.46 -27.59
CA GLU A 1101 -19.27 8.59 -27.87
C GLU A 1101 -19.00 9.19 -29.26
N THR A 1102 -17.72 9.29 -29.66
CA THR A 1102 -17.34 9.74 -31.01
C THR A 1102 -17.83 8.81 -32.12
N GLU A 1103 -17.98 7.50 -31.89
CA GLU A 1103 -18.57 6.57 -32.87
C GLU A 1103 -20.11 6.57 -32.82
N TYR A 1104 -20.70 6.71 -31.63
CA TYR A 1104 -22.14 6.85 -31.41
C TYR A 1104 -22.71 8.09 -32.11
N GLU A 1105 -22.03 9.24 -32.04
CA GLU A 1105 -22.37 10.48 -32.76
C GLU A 1105 -22.24 10.42 -34.29
N LYS A 1106 -21.78 9.30 -34.88
CA LYS A 1106 -21.77 9.08 -36.35
C LYS A 1106 -22.96 8.27 -36.85
N VAL A 1107 -23.70 7.63 -35.95
CA VAL A 1107 -24.77 6.66 -36.26
C VAL A 1107 -26.17 7.22 -35.96
N ILE A 1108 -26.25 8.33 -35.23
CA ILE A 1108 -27.49 9.06 -34.85
C ILE A 1108 -27.47 10.46 -35.46
#